data_AF-A0AAN8XBP7-F1
#
_entry.id   AF-A0AAN8XBP7-F1
#
_cell.length_a   1.000
_cell.length_b   1.000
_cell.length_c   1.000
_cell.angle_alpha   90.00
_cell.angle_beta   90.00
_cell.angle_gamma   90.00
#
_symmetry.space_group_name_H-M   'P 1'
#
loop_
_entity.id
_entity.type
_entity.pdbx_description
1 polymer ?
#
loop_
_entity_poly.entity_id
_entity_poly.type
_entity_poly.pdbx_seq_one_letter_code
_entity_poly.pdbx_strand_id
1 'polypeptide(L)'
;MLVLMLILALGECQGMHFGEELSGLPGIIQSGNLLPQFGGAPGILYSPKIKSADNEIPRGQAFSQDVASSPYWSDGRSRPTNKIPDISPEYFTPDPDNCTKSTTTCDPASPYRTISGYCNNLLVPEYGSARQPMTRILPAHYDEGLMRVRSASGDMLPNPRYISLGIRKVPPRRMTNHNLMVMQMGQFIDHDFSIVPEKRGPGESKINCKDCSSWTNPACIPIPIPYDDPYFPKKTFQTGQPLCLPFTRSVGIGGRDNFGRVTIDPFNAITAFLDLSTVYGSDDCREKTLRTYNTGQLMEIKQSDIFLKGLPPIVNADKFDECRSREQKCFITGDDRTNEHMGMLIIHMVYLREHNRIAHLLSKINPHWIDERLFQEARRINIAQYQHVIYSQYLPILIGLQKMTDYRLNPEKTGYYQGYNDRVNPGVLTEFSTSAFRFGHTTIPSDFLFMDKNYLPQGSVSLVEYFHNISAAFQQGTCDSLLRGMIGKRLPGVDMRIESVVLEQLFEIPGQFNSGEDLIARNIARGRAHGIASYIQYRAACGVGATGSFNDLSKSMSPQAVDVLKKIYTNVEDIDLFIGGLAEDPTPGGLLGPTFACIIAFQFLNARRGDRFWYENTAAGFTSAQLHSIRSSATFARHLCDNFDHEPGEFCAKGKKDLKIPFDAFRIPSLSDNPFWSCDRIPSVDLNLWRENVVRDPIPCTYQGVVHQWQKLVKVSPCLTCICQSDGMLKCEPNLSGCGILDPDEHCLAFCDRNRIHTGHH
;
A
#
# COMPACT_ATOMS: atom_id res chain seq x y z
N MET A 1 -46.81 -34.16 -45.14
CA MET A 1 -46.33 -34.15 -46.54
C MET A 1 -47.34 -33.37 -47.37
N LEU A 2 -47.04 -32.25 -48.03
CA LEU A 2 -45.74 -31.63 -48.37
C LEU A 2 -45.64 -30.15 -47.89
N VAL A 3 -44.96 -29.75 -46.79
CA VAL A 3 -44.94 -30.43 -45.48
C VAL A 3 -44.04 -31.68 -45.47
N LEU A 4 -42.93 -31.56 -46.21
CA LEU A 4 -41.89 -32.51 -46.63
C LEU A 4 -40.56 -31.74 -46.70
N MET A 5 -39.45 -32.42 -47.03
CA MET A 5 -38.27 -31.83 -47.70
C MET A 5 -37.81 -30.50 -47.05
N LEU A 6 -37.20 -30.49 -45.86
CA LEU A 6 -36.46 -31.56 -45.18
C LEU A 6 -37.09 -31.83 -43.80
N ILE A 7 -37.82 -32.92 -43.60
CA ILE A 7 -37.28 -34.22 -43.12
C ILE A 7 -36.58 -35.06 -44.22
N LEU A 8 -35.72 -35.99 -43.77
CA LEU A 8 -34.72 -36.81 -44.48
C LEU A 8 -33.38 -36.05 -44.63
N ALA A 9 -32.26 -36.49 -44.04
CA ALA A 9 -31.84 -37.79 -43.48
C ALA A 9 -30.97 -37.55 -42.22
N LEU A 10 -30.85 -38.38 -41.17
CA LEU A 10 -31.43 -39.62 -40.60
C LEU A 10 -31.17 -39.52 -39.06
N GLY A 11 -31.79 -40.22 -38.10
CA GLY A 11 -32.78 -41.29 -38.04
C GLY A 11 -32.75 -41.87 -36.61
N GLU A 12 -33.90 -42.22 -36.02
CA GLU A 12 -34.02 -42.61 -34.60
C GLU A 12 -33.64 -44.08 -34.30
N CYS A 13 -33.23 -44.36 -33.06
CA CYS A 13 -33.47 -45.57 -32.23
C CYS A 13 -32.78 -45.33 -30.87
N GLN A 14 -33.29 -45.67 -29.68
CA GLN A 14 -34.57 -46.19 -29.18
C GLN A 14 -34.73 -45.71 -27.72
N GLY A 15 -35.95 -45.62 -27.20
CA GLY A 15 -36.19 -45.26 -25.79
C GLY A 15 -36.64 -46.43 -24.92
N MET A 16 -36.56 -46.25 -23.59
CA MET A 16 -37.26 -46.97 -22.52
C MET A 16 -37.12 -46.13 -21.22
N HIS A 17 -37.96 -46.14 -20.18
CA HIS A 17 -39.42 -46.11 -19.97
C HIS A 17 -39.59 -46.27 -18.44
N PHE A 18 -40.40 -45.44 -17.77
CA PHE A 18 -40.87 -45.56 -16.35
C PHE A 18 -39.81 -45.65 -15.23
N GLY A 19 -40.06 -45.25 -13.98
CA GLY A 19 -41.22 -44.58 -13.36
C GLY A 19 -40.97 -44.42 -11.84
N GLU A 20 -41.78 -43.59 -11.17
CA GLU A 20 -42.28 -43.73 -9.78
C GLU A 20 -41.38 -44.34 -8.66
N GLU A 21 -41.24 -43.78 -7.45
CA GLU A 21 -42.30 -43.26 -6.56
C GLU A 21 -41.70 -42.41 -5.39
N LEU A 22 -42.53 -41.55 -4.77
CA LEU A 22 -42.69 -41.23 -3.31
C LEU A 22 -41.47 -41.28 -2.34
N SER A 23 -41.35 -40.45 -1.28
CA SER A 23 -42.16 -39.36 -0.69
C SER A 23 -41.37 -38.73 0.50
N GLY A 24 -41.90 -37.68 1.16
CA GLY A 24 -41.55 -37.41 2.58
C GLY A 24 -40.77 -36.13 2.94
N LEU A 25 -41.29 -34.97 2.53
CA LEU A 25 -41.19 -33.72 3.32
C LEU A 25 -41.94 -33.85 4.68
N PRO A 26 -41.90 -32.89 5.64
CA PRO A 26 -40.94 -31.78 5.87
C PRO A 26 -40.51 -31.60 7.36
N GLY A 27 -39.62 -30.64 7.64
CA GLY A 27 -40.03 -29.55 8.55
C GLY A 27 -39.17 -29.14 9.75
N ILE A 28 -38.54 -27.95 9.62
CA ILE A 28 -38.45 -26.83 10.59
C ILE A 28 -38.11 -27.11 12.08
N ILE A 29 -37.00 -26.53 12.60
CA ILE A 29 -36.98 -25.44 13.62
C ILE A 29 -35.53 -25.07 14.02
N GLN A 30 -35.38 -23.81 14.45
CA GLN A 30 -34.16 -23.13 14.89
C GLN A 30 -33.50 -23.72 16.14
N SER A 31 -32.17 -23.64 16.19
CA SER A 31 -31.30 -23.27 17.33
C SER A 31 -29.86 -23.62 16.91
N GLY A 32 -28.79 -23.07 17.47
CA GLY A 32 -28.59 -22.17 18.61
C GLY A 32 -27.12 -22.30 19.02
N ASN A 33 -26.54 -21.31 19.68
CA ASN A 33 -25.15 -21.39 20.17
C ASN A 33 -24.94 -22.64 21.03
N LEU A 34 -23.79 -23.32 20.89
CA LEU A 34 -23.11 -23.98 22.01
C LEU A 34 -21.65 -24.32 21.65
N LEU A 35 -20.74 -23.68 22.38
CA LEU A 35 -19.38 -24.19 22.61
C LEU A 35 -19.46 -25.46 23.47
N PRO A 36 -18.52 -26.41 23.29
CA PRO A 36 -18.10 -27.28 24.38
C PRO A 36 -16.62 -27.02 24.75
N GLN A 37 -16.38 -26.74 26.02
CA GLN A 37 -15.06 -26.84 26.65
C GLN A 37 -14.88 -28.23 27.31
N PHE A 38 -13.62 -28.55 27.61
CA PHE A 38 -13.12 -29.58 28.54
C PHE A 38 -13.16 -31.06 28.13
N GLY A 39 -12.06 -31.75 28.44
CA GLY A 39 -12.07 -33.21 28.64
C GLY A 39 -10.69 -33.87 28.71
N GLY A 40 -10.16 -34.06 29.92
CA GLY A 40 -8.84 -34.63 30.24
C GLY A 40 -8.38 -35.91 29.52
N ALA A 41 -7.05 -36.08 29.51
CA ALA A 41 -6.36 -37.34 29.23
C ALA A 41 -6.68 -38.42 30.29
N PRO A 42 -6.41 -39.69 29.97
CA PRO A 42 -5.28 -40.33 30.65
C PRO A 42 -4.34 -41.09 29.68
N GLY A 43 -3.07 -41.20 30.04
CA GLY A 43 -2.05 -41.87 29.24
C GLY A 43 -1.95 -43.38 29.51
N ILE A 44 -1.39 -44.13 28.54
CA ILE A 44 -0.96 -45.52 28.70
C ILE A 44 0.45 -45.67 28.11
N LEU A 45 1.35 -46.24 28.92
CA LEU A 45 2.72 -46.62 28.54
C LEU A 45 2.71 -47.85 27.62
N TYR A 46 3.43 -47.83 26.51
CA TYR A 46 4.07 -49.04 25.96
C TYR A 46 5.36 -48.71 25.19
N SER A 47 6.42 -49.46 25.50
CA SER A 47 7.67 -49.51 24.72
C SER A 47 7.82 -50.92 24.17
N PRO A 48 8.41 -51.06 22.97
CA PRO A 48 9.37 -52.15 22.81
C PRO A 48 10.69 -51.70 22.15
N LYS A 49 11.78 -52.25 22.67
CA LYS A 49 13.11 -52.21 22.03
C LYS A 49 13.11 -53.13 20.81
N ILE A 50 13.67 -52.69 19.69
CA ILE A 50 14.14 -53.59 18.62
C ILE A 50 15.62 -53.26 18.33
N LYS A 51 16.41 -54.32 18.09
CA LYS A 51 17.87 -54.27 17.94
C LYS A 51 18.30 -53.89 16.53
N SER A 52 19.56 -53.47 16.43
CA SER A 52 20.30 -53.21 15.20
C SER A 52 20.39 -54.42 14.26
N ALA A 53 20.47 -54.12 12.97
CA ALA A 53 21.09 -54.97 11.96
C ALA A 53 21.91 -54.05 11.04
N ASP A 54 23.23 -54.23 11.03
CA ASP A 54 24.15 -53.47 10.20
C ASP A 54 24.09 -53.92 8.74
N ASN A 55 24.30 -52.99 7.81
CA ASN A 55 24.72 -53.29 6.45
C ASN A 55 25.58 -52.13 5.94
N GLU A 56 26.89 -52.34 5.90
CA GLU A 56 27.86 -51.37 5.42
C GLU A 56 27.84 -51.25 3.89
N ILE A 57 27.95 -50.02 3.39
CA ILE A 57 28.29 -49.72 1.98
C ILE A 57 29.50 -48.77 2.01
N PRO A 58 30.52 -48.93 1.16
CA PRO A 58 31.88 -48.50 1.49
C PRO A 58 32.10 -46.98 1.50
N ARG A 59 32.90 -46.50 2.46
CA ARG A 59 33.35 -45.10 2.52
C ARG A 59 34.37 -44.79 1.41
N GLY A 60 33.92 -44.06 0.39
CA GLY A 60 34.79 -43.33 -0.53
C GLY A 60 35.46 -42.13 0.15
N GLN A 61 36.74 -41.92 -0.17
CA GLN A 61 37.71 -40.98 0.41
C GLN A 61 37.19 -39.57 0.75
N ALA A 62 37.68 -39.04 1.87
CA ALA A 62 37.43 -37.67 2.31
C ALA A 62 38.11 -36.64 1.39
N PHE A 63 37.34 -35.64 0.96
CA PHE A 63 37.85 -34.36 0.47
C PHE A 63 37.67 -33.28 1.54
N SER A 64 38.61 -32.34 1.59
CA SER A 64 38.87 -31.44 2.70
C SER A 64 37.99 -30.19 2.76
N GLN A 65 37.72 -29.74 4.00
CA GLN A 65 37.35 -28.37 4.41
C GLN A 65 35.98 -27.83 3.94
N ASP A 66 34.98 -28.18 4.76
CA ASP A 66 33.99 -27.27 5.35
C ASP A 66 33.41 -26.17 4.46
N VAL A 67 32.34 -26.53 3.74
CA VAL A 67 31.25 -25.58 3.51
C VAL A 67 30.62 -25.29 4.87
N ALA A 68 30.58 -24.03 5.30
CA ALA A 68 29.95 -23.65 6.56
C ALA A 68 28.47 -24.07 6.56
N SER A 69 28.13 -25.07 7.39
CA SER A 69 26.77 -25.60 7.48
C SER A 69 25.86 -24.58 8.15
N SER A 70 25.01 -23.91 7.36
CA SER A 70 24.03 -22.98 7.90
C SER A 70 23.13 -23.70 8.91
N PRO A 71 22.93 -23.17 10.13
CA PRO A 71 22.01 -23.76 11.10
C PRO A 71 20.53 -23.53 10.74
N TYR A 72 20.25 -22.83 9.64
CA TYR A 72 18.92 -22.39 9.23
C TYR A 72 18.40 -23.07 7.94
N TRP A 73 19.28 -23.53 7.06
CA TRP A 73 18.91 -23.98 5.71
C TRP A 73 19.53 -25.34 5.36
N SER A 74 18.77 -26.23 4.74
CA SER A 74 19.33 -27.47 4.19
C SER A 74 20.17 -27.20 2.93
N ASP A 75 21.40 -27.70 2.93
CA ASP A 75 22.26 -27.88 1.75
C ASP A 75 22.16 -29.32 1.16
N GLY A 76 21.27 -30.15 1.74
CA GLY A 76 21.08 -31.56 1.39
C GLY A 76 22.16 -32.52 1.90
N ARG A 77 23.16 -32.08 2.68
CA ARG A 77 24.29 -32.93 3.12
C ARG A 77 24.80 -32.70 4.55
N SER A 78 24.56 -31.56 5.19
CA SER A 78 25.12 -31.24 6.51
C SER A 78 24.10 -31.32 7.65
N ARG A 79 24.59 -31.76 8.83
CA ARG A 79 23.85 -31.65 10.10
C ARG A 79 24.22 -30.32 10.79
N PRO A 80 23.27 -29.62 11.41
CA PRO A 80 23.54 -28.34 12.08
C PRO A 80 24.47 -28.52 13.28
N THR A 81 25.21 -27.47 13.62
CA THR A 81 26.09 -27.46 14.82
C THR A 81 25.32 -26.96 16.06
N ASN A 82 25.68 -27.47 17.24
CA ASN A 82 24.97 -27.17 18.51
C ASN A 82 25.40 -25.86 19.19
N LYS A 83 26.14 -24.95 18.52
CA LYS A 83 26.56 -23.67 19.11
C LYS A 83 25.61 -22.56 18.66
N ILE A 84 24.75 -22.14 19.57
CA ILE A 84 23.64 -21.21 19.36
C ILE A 84 23.99 -19.88 20.03
N PRO A 85 23.96 -18.74 19.33
CA PRO A 85 23.97 -17.43 19.97
C PRO A 85 22.62 -17.17 20.65
N ASP A 86 22.65 -16.66 21.88
CA ASP A 86 21.43 -16.26 22.59
C ASP A 86 20.76 -15.07 21.89
N ILE A 87 19.54 -15.26 21.38
CA ILE A 87 18.78 -14.21 20.72
C ILE A 87 17.92 -13.52 21.77
N SER A 88 18.56 -12.69 22.58
CA SER A 88 17.85 -11.77 23.47
C SER A 88 16.88 -10.90 22.64
N PRO A 89 15.59 -10.79 23.03
CA PRO A 89 14.68 -9.88 22.37
C PRO A 89 15.14 -8.44 22.64
N GLU A 90 15.53 -7.76 21.57
CA GLU A 90 15.83 -6.33 21.61
C GLU A 90 14.52 -5.57 21.77
N TYR A 91 14.29 -5.08 22.99
CA TYR A 91 13.24 -4.10 23.22
C TYR A 91 13.61 -2.82 22.48
N PHE A 92 12.90 -2.54 21.39
CA PHE A 92 12.87 -1.20 20.84
C PHE A 92 12.28 -0.28 21.91
N THR A 93 13.14 0.45 22.62
CA THR A 93 12.72 1.63 23.36
C THR A 93 12.34 2.69 22.32
N PRO A 94 11.09 3.16 22.25
CA PRO A 94 10.75 4.28 21.42
C PRO A 94 11.69 5.44 21.76
N ASP A 95 12.28 6.04 20.73
CA ASP A 95 13.05 7.27 20.89
C ASP A 95 12.21 8.27 21.70
N PRO A 96 12.73 8.84 22.82
CA PRO A 96 12.00 9.81 23.64
C PRO A 96 11.65 11.12 22.92
N ASP A 97 12.03 11.27 21.64
CA ASP A 97 11.62 12.37 20.79
C ASP A 97 10.09 12.56 20.72
N ASN A 98 9.68 13.81 20.90
CA ASN A 98 8.29 14.31 20.96
C ASN A 98 7.49 14.18 19.65
N CYS A 99 7.91 13.34 18.70
CA CYS A 99 7.32 13.23 17.36
C CYS A 99 6.00 12.47 17.33
N THR A 100 5.70 11.68 18.37
CA THR A 100 4.45 10.93 18.54
C THR A 100 3.61 11.45 19.71
N LYS A 101 3.78 12.74 20.07
CA LYS A 101 3.30 13.33 21.33
C LYS A 101 1.77 13.38 21.43
N SER A 102 1.21 12.24 21.81
CA SER A 102 -0.17 12.09 22.28
C SER A 102 -0.40 13.01 23.48
N THR A 103 -1.38 13.90 23.33
CA THR A 103 -2.22 14.31 24.46
C THR A 103 -2.79 13.04 25.10
N THR A 104 -2.57 12.83 26.39
CA THR A 104 -2.92 11.59 27.14
C THR A 104 -4.43 11.26 27.17
N THR A 105 -5.26 12.06 26.52
CA THR A 105 -6.69 11.84 26.32
C THR A 105 -7.03 12.01 24.84
N CYS A 106 -7.79 11.05 24.29
CA CYS A 106 -8.36 11.15 22.95
C CYS A 106 -9.56 12.09 22.90
N ASP A 107 -9.64 12.95 21.88
CA ASP A 107 -10.85 13.71 21.58
C ASP A 107 -11.79 12.87 20.69
N PRO A 108 -12.95 12.40 21.20
CA PRO A 108 -13.93 11.65 20.42
C PRO A 108 -14.68 12.52 19.42
N ALA A 109 -14.71 13.85 19.60
CA ALA A 109 -15.41 14.80 18.73
C ALA A 109 -14.54 15.28 17.54
N SER A 110 -13.23 15.05 17.57
CA SER A 110 -12.34 15.38 16.46
C SER A 110 -12.77 14.64 15.17
N PRO A 111 -13.01 15.37 14.06
CA PRO A 111 -13.34 14.79 12.75
C PRO A 111 -12.10 14.36 11.96
N TYR A 112 -10.89 14.51 12.53
CA TYR A 112 -9.62 14.29 11.85
C TYR A 112 -8.81 13.16 12.49
N ARG A 113 -8.15 12.39 11.63
CA ARG A 113 -7.12 11.42 12.01
C ARG A 113 -5.91 12.16 12.56
N THR A 114 -5.31 11.63 13.62
CA THR A 114 -3.91 11.95 13.97
C THR A 114 -2.97 11.53 12.82
N ILE A 115 -1.71 11.97 12.84
CA ILE A 115 -0.71 11.50 11.87
C ILE A 115 -0.25 10.08 12.22
N SER A 116 -0.09 9.78 13.51
CA SER A 116 0.34 8.47 13.99
C SER A 116 -0.75 7.39 14.03
N GLY A 117 -1.97 7.67 13.61
CA GLY A 117 -3.13 6.76 13.71
C GLY A 117 -3.65 6.54 15.15
N TYR A 118 -2.98 7.08 16.17
CA TYR A 118 -3.40 7.04 17.57
C TYR A 118 -4.79 7.69 17.76
N CYS A 119 -5.59 7.19 18.70
CA CYS A 119 -6.99 7.62 18.93
C CYS A 119 -7.95 7.39 17.75
N ASN A 120 -7.59 6.55 16.75
CA ASN A 120 -8.58 6.05 15.80
C ASN A 120 -9.63 5.23 16.56
N ASN A 121 -9.18 4.21 17.29
CA ASN A 121 -9.97 3.50 18.27
C ASN A 121 -10.01 4.31 19.59
N LEU A 122 -11.18 4.39 20.24
CA LEU A 122 -11.36 5.15 21.49
C LEU A 122 -11.32 4.27 22.74
N LEU A 123 -11.39 2.95 22.58
CA LEU A 123 -11.32 1.96 23.67
C LEU A 123 -9.87 1.48 23.89
N VAL A 124 -9.12 1.29 22.79
CA VAL A 124 -7.69 0.94 22.81
C VAL A 124 -6.97 1.86 21.81
N PRO A 125 -6.53 3.07 22.23
CA PRO A 125 -6.00 4.11 21.34
C PRO A 125 -4.85 3.71 20.41
N GLU A 126 -4.10 2.67 20.76
CA GLU A 126 -2.98 2.10 20.04
C GLU A 126 -3.40 1.23 18.83
N TYR A 127 -4.66 0.81 18.73
CA TYR A 127 -5.13 -0.10 17.68
C TYR A 127 -4.99 0.53 16.27
N GLY A 128 -4.02 0.02 15.51
CA GLY A 128 -3.67 0.49 14.17
C GLY A 128 -2.75 1.71 14.12
N SER A 129 -2.28 2.21 15.27
CA SER A 129 -1.30 3.29 15.28
C SER A 129 0.05 2.84 14.71
N ALA A 130 0.89 3.80 14.35
CA ALA A 130 2.28 3.56 14.02
C ALA A 130 3.05 2.93 15.20
N ARG A 131 4.11 2.19 14.88
CA ARG A 131 5.05 1.53 15.80
C ARG A 131 4.42 0.47 16.71
N GLN A 132 3.48 -0.30 16.17
CA GLN A 132 2.75 -1.37 16.89
C GLN A 132 3.16 -2.78 16.41
N PRO A 133 3.05 -3.83 17.24
CA PRO A 133 3.23 -5.22 16.79
C PRO A 133 2.21 -5.58 15.71
N MET A 134 2.66 -6.34 14.71
CA MET A 134 1.78 -6.91 13.69
C MET A 134 0.87 -7.98 14.30
N THR A 135 -0.34 -8.10 13.77
CA THR A 135 -1.30 -9.14 14.19
C THR A 135 -1.05 -10.43 13.40
N ARG A 136 -1.82 -11.50 13.68
CA ARG A 136 -1.72 -12.78 12.97
C ARG A 136 -3.07 -13.46 12.77
N ILE A 137 -3.17 -14.27 11.72
CA ILE A 137 -4.23 -15.26 11.51
C ILE A 137 -3.88 -16.56 12.26
N LEU A 138 -2.64 -17.03 12.16
CA LEU A 138 -2.16 -18.23 12.86
C LEU A 138 -1.02 -17.90 13.83
N PRO A 139 -0.90 -18.61 14.97
CA PRO A 139 0.21 -18.41 15.90
C PRO A 139 1.59 -18.55 15.23
N ALA A 140 2.58 -17.78 15.71
CA ALA A 140 3.94 -17.85 15.20
C ALA A 140 4.51 -19.28 15.30
N HIS A 141 5.04 -19.79 14.19
CA HIS A 141 5.54 -21.15 14.07
C HIS A 141 7.08 -21.15 14.10
N TYR A 142 7.67 -21.37 15.28
CA TYR A 142 9.11 -21.44 15.49
C TYR A 142 9.54 -22.76 16.15
N ASP A 143 10.71 -23.27 15.73
CA ASP A 143 11.54 -24.25 16.44
C ASP A 143 12.22 -23.59 17.65
N GLU A 144 12.42 -24.36 18.72
CA GLU A 144 12.96 -23.85 19.98
C GLU A 144 14.41 -23.33 19.83
N GLY A 145 14.75 -22.29 20.60
CA GLY A 145 16.10 -21.76 20.76
C GLY A 145 16.68 -20.93 19.61
N LEU A 146 16.31 -21.20 18.34
CA LEU A 146 16.90 -20.53 17.16
C LEU A 146 15.94 -19.64 16.36
N MET A 147 14.65 -19.62 16.71
CA MET A 147 13.60 -18.88 15.98
C MET A 147 13.68 -19.10 14.47
N ARG A 148 13.72 -20.38 14.09
CA ARG A 148 13.75 -20.89 12.71
C ARG A 148 12.52 -21.76 12.46
N VAL A 149 12.23 -22.09 11.21
CA VAL A 149 11.18 -23.05 10.84
C VAL A 149 11.86 -24.36 10.41
N ARG A 150 11.42 -25.50 10.97
CA ARG A 150 11.81 -26.85 10.53
C ARG A 150 10.76 -27.45 9.59
N SER A 151 11.16 -28.45 8.82
CA SER A 151 10.22 -29.31 8.08
C SER A 151 9.36 -30.15 9.03
N ALA A 152 8.29 -30.73 8.50
CA ALA A 152 7.45 -31.70 9.18
C ALA A 152 8.20 -32.98 9.60
N SER A 153 9.35 -33.29 8.99
CA SER A 153 10.26 -34.38 9.42
C SER A 153 11.18 -34.00 10.58
N GLY A 154 11.23 -32.71 10.95
CA GLY A 154 12.19 -32.18 11.92
C GLY A 154 13.55 -31.81 11.31
N ASP A 155 13.70 -31.81 9.99
CA ASP A 155 14.91 -31.37 9.29
C ASP A 155 14.89 -29.85 9.02
N MET A 156 15.94 -29.33 8.38
CA MET A 156 15.97 -27.95 7.89
C MET A 156 15.20 -27.84 6.58
N LEU A 157 14.42 -26.77 6.40
CA LEU A 157 13.72 -26.50 5.13
C LEU A 157 14.72 -26.26 3.97
N PRO A 158 14.31 -26.51 2.71
CA PRO A 158 15.16 -26.29 1.54
C PRO A 158 15.66 -24.86 1.43
N ASN A 159 16.87 -24.66 0.91
CA ASN A 159 17.49 -23.35 0.76
C ASN A 159 16.59 -22.37 -0.04
N PRO A 160 16.36 -21.13 0.45
CA PRO A 160 15.52 -20.13 -0.23
C PRO A 160 15.90 -19.84 -1.70
N ARG A 161 17.19 -19.77 -2.02
CA ARG A 161 17.70 -19.55 -3.39
C ARG A 161 17.46 -20.78 -4.27
N TYR A 162 17.60 -21.98 -3.73
CA TYR A 162 17.27 -23.22 -4.44
C TYR A 162 15.78 -23.27 -4.84
N ILE A 163 14.88 -22.87 -3.92
CA ILE A 163 13.44 -22.77 -4.19
C ILE A 163 13.18 -21.73 -5.28
N SER A 164 13.77 -20.53 -5.16
CA SER A 164 13.66 -19.44 -6.14
C SER A 164 14.05 -19.86 -7.57
N LEU A 165 15.20 -20.54 -7.73
CA LEU A 165 15.65 -21.12 -9.00
C LEU A 165 14.74 -22.27 -9.49
N GLY A 166 14.13 -23.01 -8.58
CA GLY A 166 13.23 -24.11 -8.88
C GLY A 166 11.90 -23.63 -9.47
N ILE A 167 11.23 -22.66 -8.84
CA ILE A 167 9.90 -22.21 -9.23
C ILE A 167 9.86 -21.51 -10.61
N ARG A 168 10.96 -20.83 -10.99
CA ARG A 168 11.14 -20.19 -12.31
C ARG A 168 10.92 -21.14 -13.50
N LYS A 169 11.04 -22.46 -13.28
CA LYS A 169 10.87 -23.51 -14.30
C LYS A 169 9.40 -23.77 -14.66
N VAL A 170 8.45 -23.20 -13.93
CA VAL A 170 7.02 -23.27 -14.26
C VAL A 170 6.71 -22.30 -15.41
N PRO A 171 5.97 -22.72 -16.46
CA PRO A 171 5.59 -21.81 -17.54
C PRO A 171 4.73 -20.64 -17.03
N PRO A 172 4.89 -19.42 -17.59
CA PRO A 172 4.07 -18.28 -17.22
C PRO A 172 2.59 -18.52 -17.54
N ARG A 173 1.69 -17.97 -16.72
CA ARG A 173 0.26 -17.92 -17.01
C ARG A 173 -0.01 -16.93 -18.15
N ARG A 174 -1.21 -17.00 -18.72
CA ARG A 174 -1.66 -16.03 -19.73
C ARG A 174 -1.72 -14.63 -19.11
N MET A 175 -1.16 -13.65 -19.80
CA MET A 175 -1.26 -12.24 -19.41
C MET A 175 -2.72 -11.80 -19.31
N THR A 176 -3.02 -10.96 -18.33
CA THR A 176 -4.39 -10.52 -18.04
C THR A 176 -4.81 -9.35 -18.93
N ASN A 177 -6.06 -8.90 -18.82
CA ASN A 177 -6.53 -7.64 -19.41
C ASN A 177 -6.18 -6.39 -18.56
N HIS A 178 -5.49 -6.58 -17.44
CA HIS A 178 -4.99 -5.49 -16.60
C HIS A 178 -3.67 -4.93 -17.11
N ASN A 179 -3.40 -3.68 -16.74
CA ASN A 179 -2.16 -2.99 -17.04
C ASN A 179 -1.21 -2.97 -15.83
N LEU A 180 0.02 -2.49 -16.04
CA LEU A 180 1.07 -2.46 -15.05
C LEU A 180 0.75 -1.55 -13.84
N MET A 181 -0.25 -0.66 -13.95
CA MET A 181 -0.72 0.15 -12.84
C MET A 181 -1.26 -0.70 -11.67
N VAL A 182 -1.73 -1.94 -11.91
CA VAL A 182 -2.13 -2.87 -10.84
C VAL A 182 -0.94 -3.32 -9.99
N MET A 183 0.23 -3.53 -10.59
CA MET A 183 1.46 -3.79 -9.84
C MET A 183 1.84 -2.55 -9.03
N GLN A 184 1.89 -1.39 -9.68
CA GLN A 184 2.40 -0.17 -9.06
C GLN A 184 1.51 0.35 -7.92
N MET A 185 0.19 0.29 -8.09
CA MET A 185 -0.77 0.63 -7.03
C MET A 185 -0.73 -0.39 -5.89
N GLY A 186 -0.47 -1.67 -6.17
CA GLY A 186 -0.27 -2.69 -5.13
C GLY A 186 0.89 -2.38 -4.21
N GLN A 187 2.04 -1.99 -4.78
CA GLN A 187 3.21 -1.56 -4.01
C GLN A 187 2.93 -0.29 -3.20
N PHE A 188 2.24 0.70 -3.79
CA PHE A 188 1.86 1.92 -3.07
C PHE A 188 0.90 1.64 -1.90
N ILE A 189 -0.03 0.68 -2.06
CA ILE A 189 -0.91 0.20 -0.99
C ILE A 189 -0.15 -0.59 0.08
N ASP A 190 0.83 -1.43 -0.30
CA ASP A 190 1.70 -2.13 0.65
C ASP A 190 2.47 -1.13 1.52
N HIS A 191 2.95 -0.07 0.89
CA HIS A 191 3.70 1.00 1.55
C HIS A 191 2.84 1.89 2.45
N ASP A 192 1.52 1.92 2.27
CA ASP A 192 0.59 2.61 3.18
C ASP A 192 0.12 1.72 4.33
N PHE A 193 0.08 0.39 4.12
CA PHE A 193 -0.22 -0.56 5.19
C PHE A 193 0.98 -0.85 6.09
N SER A 194 2.17 -1.10 5.53
CA SER A 194 3.28 -1.61 6.33
C SER A 194 4.68 -1.17 5.92
N ILE A 195 5.51 -0.97 6.95
CA ILE A 195 6.96 -1.02 6.87
C ILE A 195 7.44 -1.86 8.05
N VAL A 196 8.29 -2.85 7.79
CA VAL A 196 8.84 -3.76 8.81
C VAL A 196 10.35 -3.58 8.83
N PRO A 197 10.91 -2.77 9.76
CA PRO A 197 12.33 -2.43 9.76
C PRO A 197 13.25 -3.63 9.95
N GLU A 198 14.43 -3.60 9.32
CA GLU A 198 15.52 -4.52 9.63
C GLU A 198 16.25 -4.10 10.92
N LYS A 199 16.83 -5.06 11.64
CA LYS A 199 17.70 -4.78 12.78
C LYS A 199 18.90 -3.92 12.36
N ARG A 200 19.17 -2.88 13.14
CA ARG A 200 20.36 -2.02 13.01
C ARG A 200 21.33 -2.29 14.17
N GLY A 201 22.60 -2.00 13.94
CA GLY A 201 23.64 -2.02 14.97
C GLY A 201 23.63 -0.74 15.81
N PRO A 202 24.58 -0.59 16.74
CA PRO A 202 24.71 0.62 17.56
C PRO A 202 24.71 1.89 16.70
N GLY A 203 23.91 2.89 17.11
CA GLY A 203 23.78 4.16 16.38
C GLY A 203 23.12 4.03 15.01
N GLU A 204 22.10 3.17 14.87
CA GLU A 204 21.35 2.90 13.62
C GLU A 204 22.19 2.41 12.42
N SER A 205 23.41 1.91 12.70
CA SER A 205 24.34 1.42 11.67
C SER A 205 23.82 0.18 10.93
N LYS A 206 24.03 0.09 9.62
CA LYS A 206 23.65 -1.10 8.83
C LYS A 206 24.47 -2.33 9.26
N ILE A 207 23.79 -3.42 9.62
CA ILE A 207 24.44 -4.70 9.94
C ILE A 207 24.88 -5.36 8.63
N ASN A 208 26.18 -5.70 8.52
CA ASN A 208 26.69 -6.45 7.38
C ASN A 208 26.46 -7.96 7.58
N CYS A 209 25.51 -8.53 6.86
CA CYS A 209 25.22 -9.97 6.85
C CYS A 209 25.70 -10.69 5.57
N LYS A 210 26.68 -10.14 4.82
CA LYS A 210 27.14 -10.72 3.55
C LYS A 210 27.97 -12.00 3.70
N ASP A 211 28.79 -12.11 4.75
CA ASP A 211 29.64 -13.28 4.94
C ASP A 211 28.82 -14.50 5.38
N CYS A 212 29.10 -15.67 4.83
CA CYS A 212 28.38 -16.90 5.21
C CYS A 212 28.57 -17.33 6.68
N SER A 213 29.53 -16.76 7.40
CA SER A 213 29.72 -16.94 8.86
C SER A 213 28.94 -15.93 9.71
N SER A 214 28.24 -14.97 9.10
CA SER A 214 27.53 -13.89 9.81
C SER A 214 26.40 -14.39 10.71
N TRP A 215 25.94 -15.65 10.57
CA TRP A 215 24.94 -16.27 11.45
C TRP A 215 25.35 -16.33 12.93
N THR A 216 26.63 -16.08 13.24
CA THR A 216 27.13 -15.85 14.59
C THR A 216 26.56 -14.58 15.24
N ASN A 217 26.15 -13.59 14.43
CA ASN A 217 25.32 -12.47 14.85
C ASN A 217 23.84 -12.88 14.78
N PRO A 218 23.07 -12.78 15.89
CA PRO A 218 21.66 -13.19 15.92
C PRO A 218 20.73 -12.37 14.98
N ALA A 219 21.18 -11.22 14.49
CA ALA A 219 20.48 -10.43 13.48
C ALA A 219 20.65 -10.96 12.04
N CYS A 220 21.60 -11.86 11.77
CA CYS A 220 21.92 -12.30 10.41
C CYS A 220 21.46 -13.72 10.11
N ILE A 221 20.82 -13.93 8.95
CA ILE A 221 20.46 -15.27 8.44
C ILE A 221 20.89 -15.40 6.97
N PRO A 222 22.20 -15.28 6.64
CA PRO A 222 22.70 -15.28 5.26
C PRO A 222 22.21 -16.50 4.48
N ILE A 223 21.91 -16.32 3.19
CA ILE A 223 21.38 -17.38 2.31
C ILE A 223 22.53 -17.92 1.44
N PRO A 224 23.02 -19.15 1.67
CA PRO A 224 24.10 -19.74 0.88
C PRO A 224 23.72 -19.93 -0.57
N ILE A 225 24.67 -19.68 -1.47
CA ILE A 225 24.51 -19.99 -2.90
C ILE A 225 24.54 -21.51 -3.11
N PRO A 226 23.52 -22.11 -3.77
CA PRO A 226 23.52 -23.53 -4.14
C PRO A 226 24.72 -23.94 -5.00
N TYR A 227 25.07 -25.23 -4.99
CA TYR A 227 26.22 -25.73 -5.75
C TYR A 227 26.06 -25.58 -7.28
N ASP A 228 24.81 -25.64 -7.74
CA ASP A 228 24.38 -25.58 -9.14
C ASP A 228 23.70 -24.23 -9.49
N ASP A 229 23.98 -23.15 -8.74
CA ASP A 229 23.49 -21.82 -9.10
C ASP A 229 24.06 -21.37 -10.45
N PRO A 230 23.21 -21.00 -11.43
CA PRO A 230 23.67 -20.65 -12.77
C PRO A 230 24.22 -19.23 -12.88
N TYR A 231 24.02 -18.38 -11.86
CA TYR A 231 24.35 -16.96 -11.90
C TYR A 231 25.40 -16.58 -10.85
N PHE A 232 25.17 -16.90 -9.57
CA PHE A 232 26.06 -16.52 -8.48
C PHE A 232 27.22 -17.53 -8.32
N PRO A 233 28.49 -17.09 -8.23
CA PRO A 233 29.60 -18.00 -8.00
C PRO A 233 29.56 -18.54 -6.56
N LYS A 234 29.85 -19.83 -6.36
CA LYS A 234 29.92 -20.46 -5.02
C LYS A 234 30.90 -19.76 -4.06
N LYS A 235 31.93 -19.10 -4.60
CA LYS A 235 32.98 -18.41 -3.85
C LYS A 235 33.21 -17.01 -4.41
N THR A 236 33.53 -16.06 -3.54
CA THR A 236 33.96 -14.71 -3.95
C THR A 236 35.28 -14.79 -4.71
N PHE A 237 35.38 -14.08 -5.85
CA PHE A 237 36.59 -14.08 -6.68
C PHE A 237 37.81 -13.49 -5.96
N GLN A 238 37.59 -12.53 -5.06
CA GLN A 238 38.65 -11.78 -4.36
C GLN A 238 39.26 -12.55 -3.19
N THR A 239 38.49 -13.36 -2.47
CA THR A 239 38.94 -13.99 -1.21
C THR A 239 38.87 -15.53 -1.22
N GLY A 240 38.19 -16.13 -2.19
CA GLY A 240 37.97 -17.58 -2.24
C GLY A 240 37.04 -18.12 -1.15
N GLN A 241 36.43 -17.26 -0.33
CA GLN A 241 35.46 -17.61 0.70
C GLN A 241 34.07 -17.89 0.09
N PRO A 242 33.24 -18.75 0.71
CA PRO A 242 31.87 -19.01 0.26
C PRO A 242 31.04 -17.72 0.11
N LEU A 243 30.27 -17.62 -0.97
CA LEU A 243 29.33 -16.53 -1.20
C LEU A 243 27.96 -16.85 -0.59
N CYS A 244 27.34 -15.85 0.04
CA CYS A 244 25.97 -15.86 0.50
C CYS A 244 25.27 -14.57 0.05
N LEU A 245 23.95 -14.64 -0.17
CA LEU A 245 23.12 -13.45 -0.27
C LEU A 245 22.89 -12.89 1.15
N PRO A 246 23.04 -11.58 1.37
CA PRO A 246 22.84 -10.99 2.69
C PRO A 246 21.37 -11.04 3.10
N PHE A 247 21.12 -11.30 4.38
CA PHE A 247 19.79 -11.22 4.95
C PHE A 247 19.84 -10.86 6.44
N THR A 248 19.21 -9.74 6.78
CA THR A 248 19.09 -9.23 8.16
C THR A 248 17.67 -9.45 8.66
N ARG A 249 17.51 -10.00 9.87
CA ARG A 249 16.21 -10.18 10.53
C ARG A 249 15.51 -8.84 10.71
N SER A 250 14.19 -8.87 10.70
CA SER A 250 13.39 -7.71 11.09
C SER A 250 13.52 -7.45 12.59
N VAL A 251 13.29 -6.19 12.98
CA VAL A 251 12.96 -5.85 14.36
C VAL A 251 11.59 -6.43 14.69
N GLY A 252 11.42 -6.92 15.92
CA GLY A 252 10.15 -7.45 16.40
C GLY A 252 10.14 -7.56 17.91
N ILE A 253 8.94 -7.60 18.47
CA ILE A 253 8.70 -7.62 19.91
C ILE A 253 8.67 -9.08 20.38
N GLY A 254 9.45 -9.38 21.42
CA GLY A 254 9.52 -10.71 22.02
C GLY A 254 8.27 -11.04 22.83
N GLY A 255 7.73 -12.24 22.65
CA GLY A 255 6.60 -12.78 23.38
C GLY A 255 6.80 -14.24 23.77
N ARG A 256 5.74 -14.86 24.28
CA ARG A 256 5.65 -16.31 24.47
C ARG A 256 4.31 -16.83 23.99
N ASP A 257 4.31 -18.01 23.38
CA ASP A 257 3.07 -18.72 23.06
C ASP A 257 2.48 -19.44 24.28
N ASN A 258 1.31 -20.07 24.08
CA ASN A 258 0.61 -20.84 25.13
C ASN A 258 1.40 -22.05 25.65
N PHE A 259 2.51 -22.43 25.01
CA PHE A 259 3.41 -23.50 25.42
C PHE A 259 4.71 -22.95 26.06
N GLY A 260 4.81 -21.63 26.24
CA GLY A 260 5.96 -20.95 26.84
C GLY A 260 7.13 -20.73 25.88
N ARG A 261 7.02 -21.13 24.60
CA ARG A 261 8.07 -20.98 23.59
C ARG A 261 8.19 -19.51 23.21
N VAL A 262 9.42 -19.04 22.99
CA VAL A 262 9.68 -17.64 22.61
C VAL A 262 9.14 -17.38 21.21
N THR A 263 8.31 -16.35 21.09
CA THR A 263 7.84 -15.81 19.80
C THR A 263 8.47 -14.45 19.56
N ILE A 264 8.60 -14.05 18.29
CA ILE A 264 8.83 -12.67 17.91
C ILE A 264 7.77 -12.29 16.88
N ASP A 265 7.05 -11.22 17.17
CA ASP A 265 6.12 -10.59 16.25
C ASP A 265 6.79 -9.35 15.66
N PRO A 266 6.95 -9.26 14.33
CA PRO A 266 7.48 -8.05 13.70
C PRO A 266 6.61 -6.86 14.08
N PHE A 267 7.20 -5.67 14.15
CA PHE A 267 6.42 -4.44 14.38
C PHE A 267 6.27 -3.66 13.06
N ASN A 268 5.13 -2.99 12.91
CA ASN A 268 4.87 -2.07 11.81
C ASN A 268 5.27 -0.65 12.24
N ALA A 269 6.20 0.00 11.54
CA ALA A 269 6.64 1.35 11.94
C ALA A 269 5.72 2.48 11.45
N ILE A 270 4.76 2.19 10.56
CA ILE A 270 3.75 3.13 10.05
C ILE A 270 2.33 2.74 10.50
N THR A 271 1.33 3.57 10.18
CA THR A 271 -0.09 3.29 10.47
C THR A 271 -0.54 1.98 9.81
N ALA A 272 -1.61 1.36 10.33
CA ALA A 272 -2.24 0.18 9.73
C ALA A 272 -3.48 0.53 8.87
N PHE A 273 -3.68 1.81 8.59
CA PHE A 273 -4.85 2.34 7.89
C PHE A 273 -4.50 2.70 6.45
N LEU A 274 -5.50 2.71 5.58
CA LEU A 274 -5.36 3.30 4.25
C LEU A 274 -5.62 4.80 4.35
N ASP A 275 -4.66 5.54 4.91
CA ASP A 275 -4.75 6.96 5.23
C ASP A 275 -3.68 7.84 4.60
N LEU A 276 -3.04 7.35 3.52
CA LEU A 276 -2.01 8.07 2.76
C LEU A 276 -0.87 8.54 3.67
N SER A 277 -0.51 7.73 4.67
CA SER A 277 0.71 7.87 5.47
C SER A 277 1.96 7.93 4.57
N THR A 278 1.91 7.30 3.40
CA THR A 278 2.88 7.44 2.28
C THR A 278 3.07 8.87 1.76
N VAL A 279 2.08 9.75 1.95
CA VAL A 279 2.09 11.16 1.52
C VAL A 279 2.27 12.10 2.73
N TYR A 280 1.61 11.79 3.85
CA TYR A 280 1.51 12.68 5.01
C TYR A 280 2.51 12.36 6.15
N GLY A 281 3.11 11.17 6.16
CA GLY A 281 3.94 10.65 7.25
C GLY A 281 3.13 9.83 8.26
N SER A 282 3.84 9.16 9.17
CA SER A 282 3.28 8.37 10.29
C SER A 282 3.66 8.92 11.67
N ASP A 283 4.29 10.10 11.73
CA ASP A 283 4.54 10.85 12.95
C ASP A 283 4.52 12.36 12.67
N ASP A 284 4.29 13.16 13.71
CA ASP A 284 4.10 14.59 13.57
C ASP A 284 5.40 15.30 13.14
N CYS A 285 6.58 14.76 13.42
CA CYS A 285 7.83 15.37 12.96
C CYS A 285 7.98 15.23 11.45
N ARG A 286 7.67 14.04 10.89
CA ARG A 286 7.67 13.85 9.44
C ARG A 286 6.61 14.72 8.76
N GLU A 287 5.37 14.74 9.25
CA GLU A 287 4.33 15.62 8.69
C GLU A 287 4.75 17.10 8.69
N LYS A 288 5.33 17.57 9.80
CA LYS A 288 5.77 18.97 9.92
C LYS A 288 6.86 19.34 8.91
N THR A 289 7.68 18.37 8.49
CA THR A 289 8.72 18.54 7.46
C THR A 289 8.20 18.47 6.02
N LEU A 290 6.90 18.20 5.82
CA LEU A 290 6.28 18.07 4.50
C LEU A 290 5.30 19.20 4.16
N ARG A 291 4.96 20.08 5.11
CA ARG A 291 3.99 21.18 4.94
C ARG A 291 4.63 22.52 4.61
N THR A 292 3.92 23.36 3.86
CA THR A 292 4.29 24.77 3.63
C THR A 292 3.84 25.71 4.76
N TYR A 293 2.86 25.29 5.56
CA TYR A 293 2.07 26.14 6.47
C TYR A 293 1.44 27.36 5.78
N ASN A 294 1.19 27.25 4.48
CA ASN A 294 0.52 28.26 3.69
C ASN A 294 -0.60 27.63 2.84
N THR A 295 -1.84 28.09 3.04
CA THR A 295 -3.05 27.63 2.34
C THR A 295 -3.34 26.11 2.41
N GLY A 296 -2.81 25.41 3.42
CA GLY A 296 -3.00 23.99 3.67
C GLY A 296 -2.19 23.06 2.77
N GLN A 297 -1.14 23.57 2.11
CA GLN A 297 -0.40 22.83 1.08
C GLN A 297 0.79 22.02 1.64
N LEU A 298 1.11 20.94 0.92
CA LEU A 298 2.38 20.22 1.04
C LEU A 298 3.46 20.93 0.23
N MET A 299 4.70 20.82 0.69
CA MET A 299 5.87 21.30 -0.05
C MET A 299 6.01 20.53 -1.37
N GLU A 300 6.45 21.24 -2.40
CA GLU A 300 6.72 20.72 -3.74
C GLU A 300 7.94 21.46 -4.31
N ILE A 301 8.75 20.79 -5.14
CA ILE A 301 9.67 21.51 -6.01
C ILE A 301 8.94 21.90 -7.30
N LYS A 302 9.04 23.16 -7.68
CA LYS A 302 8.61 23.62 -9.00
C LYS A 302 9.79 23.49 -9.95
N GLN A 303 9.59 22.78 -11.05
CA GLN A 303 10.54 22.77 -12.16
C GLN A 303 10.54 24.15 -12.85
N SER A 304 11.60 24.46 -13.59
CA SER A 304 11.81 25.81 -14.16
C SER A 304 10.80 26.22 -15.24
N ASP A 305 10.04 25.26 -15.77
CA ASP A 305 8.96 25.50 -16.73
C ASP A 305 7.62 25.66 -15.99
N ILE A 306 6.92 26.77 -16.26
CA ILE A 306 5.62 27.12 -15.68
C ILE A 306 4.49 26.14 -16.03
N PHE A 307 4.66 25.28 -17.05
CA PHE A 307 3.66 24.29 -17.46
C PHE A 307 3.73 22.98 -16.66
N LEU A 308 4.80 22.76 -15.89
CA LEU A 308 5.01 21.57 -15.07
C LEU A 308 4.45 21.76 -13.66
N LYS A 309 3.73 20.76 -13.14
CA LYS A 309 3.23 20.74 -11.76
C LYS A 309 4.34 20.29 -10.81
N GLY A 310 4.18 20.62 -9.54
CA GLY A 310 5.13 20.27 -8.49
C GLY A 310 5.50 18.79 -8.46
N LEU A 311 6.78 18.50 -8.25
CA LEU A 311 7.26 17.18 -7.80
C LEU A 311 7.41 17.20 -6.28
N PRO A 312 7.52 16.03 -5.61
CA PRO A 312 7.81 15.98 -4.18
C PRO A 312 9.06 16.80 -3.79
N PRO A 313 9.18 17.22 -2.52
CA PRO A 313 10.36 17.93 -2.05
C PRO A 313 11.61 17.05 -2.15
N ILE A 314 12.79 17.68 -2.24
CA ILE A 314 14.08 16.98 -2.35
C ILE A 314 15.01 17.34 -1.20
N VAL A 315 15.78 16.35 -0.76
CA VAL A 315 16.87 16.49 0.22
C VAL A 315 18.16 15.92 -0.36
N ASN A 316 19.29 16.23 0.27
CA ASN A 316 20.59 15.69 -0.10
C ASN A 316 20.61 14.16 0.10
N ALA A 317 21.41 13.45 -0.71
CA ALA A 317 21.48 11.99 -0.71
C ALA A 317 21.97 11.38 0.61
N ASP A 318 22.72 12.11 1.44
CA ASP A 318 23.19 11.67 2.77
C ASP A 318 22.05 11.39 3.76
N LYS A 319 20.82 11.83 3.46
CA LYS A 319 19.62 11.52 4.25
C LYS A 319 19.03 10.13 4.00
N PHE A 320 19.50 9.41 2.97
CA PHE A 320 18.97 8.11 2.59
C PHE A 320 20.10 7.15 2.26
N ASP A 321 20.30 6.11 3.09
CA ASP A 321 21.35 5.08 2.96
C ASP A 321 21.44 4.42 1.56
N GLU A 322 20.37 4.48 0.78
CA GLU A 322 20.22 3.81 -0.51
C GLU A 322 20.18 4.77 -1.71
N CYS A 323 20.17 6.09 -1.53
CA CYS A 323 20.03 7.03 -2.65
C CYS A 323 21.21 6.94 -3.65
N ARG A 324 20.90 6.57 -4.91
CA ARG A 324 21.86 6.44 -6.02
C ARG A 324 21.68 7.51 -7.11
N SER A 325 20.95 8.59 -6.82
CA SER A 325 20.69 9.68 -7.78
C SER A 325 21.96 10.42 -8.18
N ARG A 326 22.15 10.66 -9.48
CA ARG A 326 23.31 11.37 -10.03
C ARG A 326 23.41 12.82 -9.54
N GLU A 327 22.28 13.44 -9.28
CA GLU A 327 22.11 14.82 -8.78
C GLU A 327 22.47 14.96 -7.29
N GLN A 328 22.84 13.86 -6.61
CA GLN A 328 23.12 13.79 -5.17
C GLN A 328 21.95 14.27 -4.30
N LYS A 329 20.73 14.09 -4.81
CA LYS A 329 19.47 14.44 -4.13
C LYS A 329 18.45 13.33 -4.32
N CYS A 330 17.64 13.08 -3.29
CA CYS A 330 16.51 12.15 -3.35
C CYS A 330 15.23 12.83 -2.86
N PHE A 331 14.07 12.30 -3.26
CA PHE A 331 12.77 12.84 -2.88
C PHE A 331 12.41 12.45 -1.44
N ILE A 332 11.67 13.33 -0.75
CA ILE A 332 11.14 13.09 0.60
C ILE A 332 9.60 13.21 0.55
N THR A 333 8.90 12.22 1.11
CA THR A 333 7.43 12.16 1.20
C THR A 333 7.02 11.63 2.58
N GLY A 334 5.82 11.11 2.78
CA GLY A 334 5.47 10.41 4.01
C GLY A 334 6.24 9.09 4.24
N ASP A 335 6.71 8.42 3.19
CA ASP A 335 7.43 7.13 3.27
C ASP A 335 8.81 7.17 2.58
N ASP A 336 9.82 6.60 3.24
CA ASP A 336 11.22 6.68 2.79
C ASP A 336 11.54 5.79 1.57
N ARG A 337 10.68 4.81 1.25
CA ARG A 337 10.83 3.93 0.06
C ARG A 337 10.38 4.60 -1.24
N THR A 338 9.92 5.86 -1.20
CA THR A 338 9.56 6.67 -2.40
C THR A 338 10.59 6.55 -3.53
N ASN A 339 11.88 6.50 -3.17
CA ASN A 339 12.99 6.51 -4.12
C ASN A 339 13.34 5.12 -4.70
N GLU A 340 12.69 4.02 -4.28
CA GLU A 340 13.05 2.65 -4.68
C GLU A 340 13.16 2.48 -6.20
N HIS A 341 12.19 3.02 -6.95
CA HIS A 341 12.26 3.19 -8.40
C HIS A 341 11.28 4.28 -8.88
N MET A 342 11.49 4.75 -10.11
CA MET A 342 10.69 5.81 -10.74
C MET A 342 9.17 5.60 -10.66
N GLY A 343 8.70 4.36 -10.81
CA GLY A 343 7.28 4.02 -10.74
C GLY A 343 6.62 4.33 -9.39
N MET A 344 7.34 4.12 -8.28
CA MET A 344 6.85 4.47 -6.93
C MET A 344 6.73 5.98 -6.75
N LEU A 345 7.82 6.72 -6.99
CA LEU A 345 7.88 8.18 -6.94
C LEU A 345 6.71 8.84 -7.67
N ILE A 346 6.35 8.32 -8.84
CA ILE A 346 5.27 8.81 -9.68
C ILE A 346 3.89 8.72 -8.99
N ILE A 347 3.61 7.69 -8.19
CA ILE A 347 2.33 7.58 -7.48
C ILE A 347 2.30 8.52 -6.26
N HIS A 348 3.41 8.67 -5.53
CA HIS A 348 3.53 9.70 -4.49
C HIS A 348 3.30 11.10 -5.07
N MET A 349 3.87 11.40 -6.24
CA MET A 349 3.63 12.65 -6.97
C MET A 349 2.15 12.87 -7.30
N VAL A 350 1.42 11.86 -7.77
CA VAL A 350 -0.02 11.98 -8.09
C VAL A 350 -0.83 12.37 -6.85
N TYR A 351 -0.64 11.70 -5.71
CA TYR A 351 -1.40 12.00 -4.49
C TYR A 351 -0.98 13.29 -3.78
N LEU A 352 0.29 13.71 -3.89
CA LEU A 352 0.76 15.02 -3.44
C LEU A 352 0.14 16.16 -4.27
N ARG A 353 0.16 16.03 -5.60
CA ARG A 353 -0.47 16.99 -6.52
C ARG A 353 -1.98 17.08 -6.26
N GLU A 354 -2.65 15.96 -5.97
CA GLU A 354 -4.09 15.94 -5.65
C GLU A 354 -4.39 16.69 -4.34
N HIS A 355 -3.59 16.49 -3.29
CA HIS A 355 -3.71 17.26 -2.04
C HIS A 355 -3.58 18.76 -2.29
N ASN A 356 -2.52 19.19 -2.98
CA ASN A 356 -2.27 20.60 -3.27
C ASN A 356 -3.37 21.21 -4.15
N ARG A 357 -3.95 20.44 -5.07
CA ARG A 357 -5.11 20.83 -5.88
C ARG A 357 -6.36 21.03 -5.02
N ILE A 358 -6.66 20.11 -4.11
CA ILE A 358 -7.83 20.19 -3.23
C ILE A 358 -7.70 21.38 -2.28
N ALA A 359 -6.57 21.53 -1.58
CA ALA A 359 -6.31 22.65 -0.67
C ALA A 359 -6.44 24.03 -1.38
N HIS A 360 -5.91 24.14 -2.60
CA HIS A 360 -6.02 25.36 -3.41
C HIS A 360 -7.45 25.69 -3.87
N LEU A 361 -8.29 24.67 -4.10
CA LEU A 361 -9.70 24.89 -4.46
C LEU A 361 -10.55 25.19 -3.22
N LEU A 362 -10.30 24.51 -2.09
CA LEU A 362 -10.98 24.77 -0.83
C LEU A 362 -10.69 26.18 -0.29
N SER A 363 -9.47 26.69 -0.42
CA SER A 363 -9.14 28.08 -0.01
C SER A 363 -9.86 29.15 -0.84
N LYS A 364 -10.24 28.84 -2.08
CA LYS A 364 -11.10 29.70 -2.92
C LYS A 364 -12.59 29.57 -2.57
N ILE A 365 -13.03 28.38 -2.19
CA ILE A 365 -14.43 28.09 -1.82
C ILE A 365 -14.74 28.65 -0.42
N ASN A 366 -13.79 28.54 0.51
CA ASN A 366 -13.86 28.94 1.91
C ASN A 366 -12.68 29.87 2.27
N PRO A 367 -12.68 31.15 1.85
CA PRO A 367 -11.57 32.09 2.12
C PRO A 367 -11.34 32.42 3.60
N HIS A 368 -12.23 31.97 4.49
CA HIS A 368 -12.13 32.10 5.95
C HIS A 368 -11.40 30.93 6.63
N TRP A 369 -11.12 29.83 5.91
CA TRP A 369 -10.40 28.69 6.48
C TRP A 369 -8.90 29.00 6.64
N ILE A 370 -8.40 28.76 7.85
CA ILE A 370 -6.97 28.83 8.16
C ILE A 370 -6.20 27.63 7.56
N ASP A 371 -4.87 27.74 7.51
CA ASP A 371 -3.97 26.71 6.99
C ASP A 371 -4.29 25.29 7.49
N GLU A 372 -4.42 25.10 8.81
CA GLU A 372 -4.69 23.80 9.41
C GLU A 372 -6.02 23.19 8.96
N ARG A 373 -7.09 24.01 8.86
CA ARG A 373 -8.39 23.56 8.37
C ARG A 373 -8.30 23.16 6.89
N LEU A 374 -7.58 23.92 6.08
CA LEU A 374 -7.35 23.60 4.67
C LEU A 374 -6.56 22.30 4.50
N PHE A 375 -5.49 22.12 5.28
CA PHE A 375 -4.66 20.92 5.27
C PHE A 375 -5.47 19.68 5.65
N GLN A 376 -6.16 19.70 6.80
CA GLN A 376 -6.91 18.55 7.28
C GLN A 376 -8.10 18.20 6.36
N GLU A 377 -8.81 19.18 5.80
CA GLU A 377 -9.88 18.93 4.83
C GLU A 377 -9.34 18.35 3.52
N ALA A 378 -8.23 18.90 2.99
CA ALA A 378 -7.61 18.35 1.78
C ALA A 378 -7.08 16.92 2.00
N ARG A 379 -6.42 16.65 3.13
CA ARG A 379 -5.99 15.31 3.55
C ARG A 379 -7.18 14.36 3.66
N ARG A 380 -8.24 14.76 4.36
CA ARG A 380 -9.46 13.96 4.59
C ARG A 380 -10.15 13.58 3.27
N ILE A 381 -10.28 14.51 2.33
CA ILE A 381 -10.89 14.25 1.01
C ILE A 381 -10.00 13.34 0.16
N ASN A 382 -8.68 13.60 0.10
CA ASN A 382 -7.73 12.79 -0.66
C ASN A 382 -7.71 11.33 -0.17
N ILE A 383 -7.69 11.13 1.15
CA ILE A 383 -7.82 9.80 1.78
C ILE A 383 -9.14 9.13 1.39
N ALA A 384 -10.26 9.85 1.39
CA ALA A 384 -11.56 9.29 1.01
C ALA A 384 -11.62 8.88 -0.47
N GLN A 385 -11.02 9.66 -1.36
CA GLN A 385 -10.88 9.31 -2.78
C GLN A 385 -9.99 8.08 -2.97
N TYR A 386 -8.85 8.01 -2.27
CA TYR A 386 -7.94 6.86 -2.26
C TYR A 386 -8.63 5.59 -1.75
N GLN A 387 -9.22 5.62 -0.55
CA GLN A 387 -9.99 4.52 0.02
C GLN A 387 -11.10 4.05 -0.92
N HIS A 388 -11.86 4.97 -1.55
CA HIS A 388 -12.90 4.60 -2.49
C HIS A 388 -12.32 3.89 -3.73
N VAL A 389 -11.28 4.43 -4.35
CA VAL A 389 -10.60 3.82 -5.52
C VAL A 389 -10.09 2.40 -5.18
N ILE A 390 -9.50 2.21 -4.01
CA ILE A 390 -8.96 0.91 -3.62
C ILE A 390 -10.06 -0.15 -3.51
N TYR A 391 -11.13 0.13 -2.77
CA TYR A 391 -12.19 -0.87 -2.52
C TYR A 391 -13.15 -1.03 -3.71
N SER A 392 -13.31 -0.02 -4.57
CA SER A 392 -14.21 -0.09 -5.75
C SER A 392 -13.53 -0.56 -7.03
N GLN A 393 -12.23 -0.27 -7.23
CA GLN A 393 -11.52 -0.54 -8.48
C GLN A 393 -10.36 -1.54 -8.29
N TYR A 394 -9.51 -1.35 -7.28
CA TYR A 394 -8.29 -2.15 -7.12
C TYR A 394 -8.53 -3.54 -6.50
N LEU A 395 -9.13 -3.60 -5.32
CA LEU A 395 -9.31 -4.84 -4.56
C LEU A 395 -10.13 -5.91 -5.31
N PRO A 396 -11.23 -5.57 -6.05
CA PRO A 396 -11.95 -6.53 -6.88
C PRO A 396 -11.08 -7.26 -7.92
N ILE A 397 -10.05 -6.59 -8.47
CA ILE A 397 -9.12 -7.19 -9.45
C ILE A 397 -8.33 -8.32 -8.79
N LEU A 398 -7.92 -8.15 -7.53
CA LEU A 398 -7.11 -9.16 -6.84
C LEU A 398 -7.92 -10.38 -6.42
N ILE A 399 -9.02 -10.16 -5.70
CA ILE A 399 -9.75 -11.23 -4.97
C ILE A 399 -11.04 -11.69 -5.66
N GLY A 400 -11.46 -11.01 -6.72
CA GLY A 400 -12.69 -11.30 -7.46
C GLY A 400 -13.97 -10.82 -6.76
N LEU A 401 -15.03 -10.61 -7.54
CA LEU A 401 -16.31 -10.06 -7.07
C LEU A 401 -17.02 -10.95 -6.02
N GLN A 402 -16.78 -12.26 -6.06
CA GLN A 402 -17.33 -13.17 -5.06
C GLN A 402 -16.75 -12.90 -3.68
N LYS A 403 -15.41 -12.81 -3.53
CA LYS A 403 -14.79 -12.52 -2.22
C LYS A 403 -15.10 -11.11 -1.72
N MET A 404 -15.20 -10.13 -2.63
CA MET A 404 -15.71 -8.80 -2.30
C MET A 404 -17.12 -8.84 -1.66
N THR A 405 -17.96 -9.80 -2.09
CA THR A 405 -19.32 -10.02 -1.57
C THR A 405 -19.29 -10.82 -0.27
N ASP A 406 -18.58 -11.96 -0.23
CA ASP A 406 -18.44 -12.83 0.95
C ASP A 406 -17.98 -12.05 2.19
N TYR A 407 -16.96 -11.20 2.03
CA TYR A 407 -16.37 -10.40 3.10
C TYR A 407 -17.03 -9.01 3.27
N ARG A 408 -18.05 -8.68 2.48
CA ARG A 408 -18.74 -7.37 2.49
C ARG A 408 -17.76 -6.18 2.35
N LEU A 409 -16.87 -6.28 1.37
CA LEU A 409 -15.82 -5.28 1.09
C LEU A 409 -16.29 -4.22 0.07
N ASN A 410 -17.38 -4.46 -0.65
CA ASN A 410 -17.94 -3.46 -1.56
C ASN A 410 -18.31 -2.17 -0.79
N PRO A 411 -17.96 -0.97 -1.31
CA PRO A 411 -18.49 0.30 -0.82
C PRO A 411 -20.02 0.35 -0.83
N GLU A 412 -20.61 1.13 0.08
CA GLU A 412 -22.06 1.32 0.12
C GLU A 412 -22.52 2.17 -1.06
N LYS A 413 -23.70 1.86 -1.61
CA LYS A 413 -24.29 2.66 -2.71
C LYS A 413 -24.95 3.95 -2.20
N THR A 414 -25.45 3.94 -0.97
CA THR A 414 -26.24 5.01 -0.36
C THR A 414 -26.06 5.01 1.16
N GLY A 415 -26.21 6.17 1.80
CA GLY A 415 -26.12 6.27 3.27
C GLY A 415 -24.70 6.12 3.84
N TYR A 416 -24.63 5.78 5.12
CA TYR A 416 -23.39 5.63 5.89
C TYR A 416 -23.11 4.16 6.21
N TYR A 417 -21.84 3.75 6.18
CA TYR A 417 -21.43 2.42 6.62
C TYR A 417 -21.68 2.24 8.12
N GLN A 418 -22.18 1.07 8.51
CA GLN A 418 -22.54 0.72 9.90
C GLN A 418 -21.70 -0.45 10.45
N GLY A 419 -20.61 -0.84 9.77
CA GLY A 419 -19.81 -2.01 10.12
C GLY A 419 -18.59 -1.74 11.01
N TYR A 420 -18.33 -0.46 11.35
CA TYR A 420 -17.28 -0.08 12.31
C TYR A 420 -17.48 -0.80 13.64
N ASN A 421 -16.38 -1.26 14.24
CA ASN A 421 -16.39 -2.01 15.47
C ASN A 421 -15.09 -1.75 16.27
N ASP A 422 -15.23 -1.10 17.41
CA ASP A 422 -14.15 -0.73 18.33
C ASP A 422 -13.43 -1.91 19.00
N ARG A 423 -13.89 -3.15 18.78
CA ARG A 423 -13.21 -4.39 19.22
C ARG A 423 -12.45 -5.08 18.10
N VAL A 424 -12.52 -4.59 16.86
CA VAL A 424 -11.67 -5.07 15.75
C VAL A 424 -10.33 -4.35 15.83
N ASN A 425 -9.25 -5.11 15.92
CA ASN A 425 -7.90 -4.58 15.75
C ASN A 425 -7.59 -4.48 14.24
N PRO A 426 -7.37 -3.27 13.69
CA PRO A 426 -7.01 -3.06 12.28
C PRO A 426 -5.53 -3.32 11.99
N GLY A 427 -4.70 -3.56 13.02
CA GLY A 427 -3.25 -3.78 12.91
C GLY A 427 -2.91 -4.86 11.87
N VAL A 428 -1.92 -4.58 11.03
CA VAL A 428 -1.63 -5.39 9.84
C VAL A 428 -1.23 -6.81 10.21
N LEU A 429 -1.79 -7.78 9.49
CA LEU A 429 -1.50 -9.20 9.62
C LEU A 429 -0.09 -9.52 9.11
N THR A 430 0.70 -10.25 9.89
CA THR A 430 2.07 -10.64 9.54
C THR A 430 2.08 -11.44 8.23
N GLU A 431 1.08 -12.29 8.02
CA GLU A 431 0.86 -13.08 6.80
C GLU A 431 0.61 -12.22 5.56
N PHE A 432 -0.06 -11.08 5.74
CA PHE A 432 -0.36 -10.14 4.65
C PHE A 432 0.93 -9.48 4.16
N SER A 433 1.66 -8.78 5.04
CA SER A 433 2.88 -8.03 4.67
C SER A 433 4.08 -8.94 4.35
N THR A 434 4.14 -10.14 4.92
CA THR A 434 5.28 -11.05 4.76
C THR A 434 5.11 -12.01 3.59
N SER A 435 3.88 -12.27 3.14
CA SER A 435 3.63 -13.27 2.09
C SER A 435 2.51 -12.90 1.14
N ALA A 436 1.27 -12.77 1.59
CA ALA A 436 0.13 -12.73 0.67
C ALA A 436 0.13 -11.50 -0.25
N PHE A 437 0.45 -10.31 0.27
CA PHE A 437 0.46 -9.07 -0.53
C PHE A 437 1.75 -8.90 -1.36
N ARG A 438 2.78 -9.73 -1.10
CA ARG A 438 4.02 -9.79 -1.89
C ARG A 438 3.87 -10.45 -3.27
N PHE A 439 2.66 -10.88 -3.65
CA PHE A 439 2.38 -11.41 -4.99
C PHE A 439 2.82 -10.44 -6.10
N GLY A 440 2.76 -9.12 -5.84
CA GLY A 440 3.18 -8.09 -6.80
C GLY A 440 4.61 -8.26 -7.30
N HIS A 441 5.51 -8.84 -6.49
CA HIS A 441 6.90 -9.11 -6.87
C HIS A 441 7.06 -10.04 -8.09
N THR A 442 6.07 -10.90 -8.39
CA THR A 442 6.10 -11.74 -9.60
C THR A 442 5.59 -11.01 -10.85
N THR A 443 5.02 -9.82 -10.69
CA THR A 443 4.49 -8.99 -11.79
C THR A 443 5.41 -7.81 -12.15
N ILE A 444 6.55 -7.69 -11.47
CA ILE A 444 7.58 -6.69 -11.76
C ILE A 444 8.22 -6.97 -13.13
N PRO A 445 8.20 -6.01 -14.07
CA PRO A 445 8.86 -6.15 -15.37
C PRO A 445 10.34 -5.79 -15.29
N SER A 446 11.14 -6.27 -16.25
CA SER A 446 12.54 -5.84 -16.42
C SER A 446 12.68 -4.34 -16.68
N ASP A 447 11.73 -3.74 -17.41
CA ASP A 447 11.73 -2.32 -17.78
C ASP A 447 10.37 -1.66 -17.60
N PHE A 448 10.36 -0.37 -17.26
CA PHE A 448 9.20 0.50 -17.44
C PHE A 448 9.29 1.19 -18.80
N LEU A 449 8.15 1.46 -19.44
CA LEU A 449 8.11 2.09 -20.77
C LEU A 449 7.85 3.59 -20.66
N PHE A 450 8.54 4.37 -21.47
CA PHE A 450 8.14 5.73 -21.80
C PHE A 450 7.12 5.66 -22.96
N MET A 451 5.97 6.32 -22.83
CA MET A 451 4.98 6.45 -23.90
C MET A 451 4.63 7.92 -24.19
N ASP A 452 4.31 8.21 -25.45
CA ASP A 452 3.80 9.52 -25.88
C ASP A 452 2.32 9.70 -25.52
N LYS A 453 1.73 10.84 -25.89
CA LYS A 453 0.31 11.14 -25.67
C LYS A 453 -0.68 10.24 -26.43
N ASN A 454 -0.20 9.49 -27.43
CA ASN A 454 -0.97 8.48 -28.16
C ASN A 454 -0.76 7.07 -27.60
N TYR A 455 -0.04 6.93 -26.48
CA TYR A 455 0.35 5.66 -25.85
C TYR A 455 1.27 4.80 -26.74
N LEU A 456 2.04 5.44 -27.64
CA LEU A 456 3.07 4.79 -28.44
C LEU A 456 4.40 4.79 -27.68
N PRO A 457 5.09 3.64 -27.56
CA PRO A 457 6.39 3.55 -26.91
C PRO A 457 7.43 4.50 -27.53
N GLN A 458 8.10 5.28 -26.68
CA GLN A 458 9.21 6.18 -27.04
C GLN A 458 10.57 5.67 -26.55
N GLY A 459 10.57 4.70 -25.64
CA GLY A 459 11.77 4.11 -25.05
C GLY A 459 11.41 3.33 -23.78
N SER A 460 12.42 2.94 -23.03
CA SER A 460 12.27 2.25 -21.75
C SER A 460 13.33 2.69 -20.74
N VAL A 461 13.08 2.37 -19.47
CA VAL A 461 14.00 2.52 -18.36
C VAL A 461 14.19 1.15 -17.70
N SER A 462 15.42 0.64 -17.71
CA SER A 462 15.78 -0.64 -17.10
C SER A 462 15.67 -0.53 -15.58
N LEU A 463 14.94 -1.45 -14.95
CA LEU A 463 14.77 -1.43 -13.51
C LEU A 463 16.09 -1.72 -12.77
N VAL A 464 16.97 -2.56 -13.33
CA VAL A 464 18.32 -2.84 -12.79
C VAL A 464 19.14 -1.54 -12.63
N GLU A 465 19.10 -0.66 -13.65
CA GLU A 465 19.89 0.57 -13.67
C GLU A 465 19.28 1.72 -12.83
N TYR A 466 17.98 1.65 -12.52
CA TYR A 466 17.22 2.73 -11.89
C TYR A 466 16.69 2.41 -10.49
N PHE A 467 17.01 1.24 -9.93
CA PHE A 467 16.86 0.99 -8.49
C PHE A 467 17.60 2.06 -7.67
N HIS A 468 16.85 2.78 -6.83
CA HIS A 468 17.27 3.94 -6.04
C HIS A 468 17.90 5.11 -6.82
N ASN A 469 17.85 5.08 -8.16
CA ASN A 469 18.38 6.10 -9.05
C ASN A 469 17.21 6.77 -9.76
N ILE A 470 16.75 7.87 -9.16
CA ILE A 470 15.60 8.67 -9.58
C ILE A 470 15.95 9.76 -10.61
N SER A 471 17.16 9.80 -11.16
CA SER A 471 17.66 10.91 -12.01
C SER A 471 16.76 11.23 -13.21
N ALA A 472 16.02 10.24 -13.72
CA ALA A 472 15.05 10.46 -14.80
C ALA A 472 13.91 11.42 -14.42
N ALA A 473 13.56 11.56 -13.14
CA ALA A 473 12.50 12.45 -12.67
C ALA A 473 12.80 13.95 -12.88
N PHE A 474 14.07 14.33 -12.91
CA PHE A 474 14.49 15.72 -13.15
C PHE A 474 14.39 16.12 -14.63
N GLN A 475 14.22 15.17 -15.55
CA GLN A 475 14.02 15.42 -16.97
C GLN A 475 12.54 15.72 -17.26
N GLN A 476 12.27 16.74 -18.07
CA GLN A 476 10.92 17.19 -18.38
C GLN A 476 10.08 16.10 -19.07
N GLY A 477 8.84 15.91 -18.60
CA GLY A 477 7.85 15.02 -19.22
C GLY A 477 8.03 13.51 -18.96
N THR A 478 9.09 13.09 -18.28
CA THR A 478 9.35 11.66 -18.01
C THR A 478 8.30 11.02 -17.11
N CYS A 479 7.84 11.73 -16.08
CA CYS A 479 6.85 11.23 -15.12
C CYS A 479 5.50 10.92 -15.80
N ASP A 480 4.97 11.86 -16.58
CA ASP A 480 3.78 11.67 -17.40
C ASP A 480 3.96 10.57 -18.47
N SER A 481 5.15 10.48 -19.07
CA SER A 481 5.45 9.44 -20.06
C SER A 481 5.48 8.03 -19.46
N LEU A 482 6.01 7.89 -18.24
CA LEU A 482 6.00 6.65 -17.46
C LEU A 482 4.60 6.31 -16.92
N LEU A 483 3.79 7.30 -16.52
CA LEU A 483 2.37 7.10 -16.18
C LEU A 483 1.62 6.48 -17.36
N ARG A 484 1.75 7.05 -18.57
CA ARG A 484 1.17 6.46 -19.79
C ARG A 484 1.74 5.06 -20.05
N GLY A 485 3.04 4.86 -19.83
CA GLY A 485 3.71 3.57 -19.87
C GLY A 485 3.07 2.49 -18.99
N MET A 486 2.76 2.81 -17.73
CA MET A 486 2.13 1.89 -16.79
C MET A 486 0.65 1.60 -17.13
N ILE A 487 -0.05 2.54 -17.76
CA ILE A 487 -1.42 2.37 -18.23
C ILE A 487 -1.48 1.54 -19.53
N GLY A 488 -0.51 1.73 -20.43
CA GLY A 488 -0.45 1.07 -21.74
C GLY A 488 0.26 -0.30 -21.74
N LYS A 489 1.17 -0.56 -20.79
CA LYS A 489 1.86 -1.85 -20.67
C LYS A 489 0.99 -2.87 -19.93
N ARG A 490 0.84 -4.06 -20.51
CA ARG A 490 0.07 -5.17 -19.94
C ARG A 490 0.76 -5.74 -18.70
N LEU A 491 -0.03 -6.11 -17.69
CA LEU A 491 0.44 -6.81 -16.51
C LEU A 491 0.86 -8.26 -16.87
N PRO A 492 2.02 -8.75 -16.41
CA PRO A 492 2.35 -10.17 -16.41
C PRO A 492 1.32 -11.03 -15.64
N GLY A 493 1.43 -12.35 -15.74
CA GLY A 493 0.65 -13.26 -14.89
C GLY A 493 1.09 -13.16 -13.42
N VAL A 494 0.15 -13.35 -12.49
CA VAL A 494 0.51 -13.66 -11.10
C VAL A 494 0.74 -15.17 -11.01
N ASP A 495 2.00 -15.57 -11.00
CA ASP A 495 2.45 -16.96 -11.04
C ASP A 495 3.92 -17.10 -10.61
N MET A 496 4.49 -18.29 -10.79
CA MET A 496 5.85 -18.65 -10.38
C MET A 496 6.96 -18.29 -11.39
N ARG A 497 6.64 -17.69 -12.54
CA ARG A 497 7.63 -17.17 -13.50
C ARG A 497 7.98 -15.73 -13.15
N ILE A 498 9.10 -15.56 -12.45
CA ILE A 498 9.65 -14.25 -12.05
C ILE A 498 10.80 -13.85 -12.98
N GLU A 499 10.96 -12.56 -13.29
CA GLU A 499 12.03 -12.05 -14.15
C GLU A 499 13.39 -11.91 -13.44
N SER A 500 14.48 -12.11 -14.21
CA SER A 500 15.86 -12.09 -13.73
C SER A 500 16.22 -10.83 -12.92
N VAL A 501 15.65 -9.66 -13.28
CA VAL A 501 15.89 -8.38 -12.59
C VAL A 501 15.70 -8.44 -11.08
N VAL A 502 14.76 -9.24 -10.57
CA VAL A 502 14.49 -9.39 -9.13
C VAL A 502 14.93 -10.74 -8.55
N LEU A 503 15.51 -11.62 -9.37
CA LEU A 503 16.09 -12.90 -8.93
C LEU A 503 17.62 -12.87 -8.83
N GLU A 504 18.27 -12.08 -9.66
CA GLU A 504 19.72 -12.11 -9.88
C GLU A 504 20.34 -10.72 -9.70
N GLN A 505 19.56 -9.66 -9.98
CA GLN A 505 20.05 -8.29 -10.12
C GLN A 505 19.31 -7.29 -9.20
N LEU A 506 18.60 -7.77 -8.15
CA LEU A 506 17.91 -6.87 -7.23
C LEU A 506 18.93 -5.95 -6.57
N PHE A 507 18.75 -4.64 -6.72
CA PHE A 507 19.66 -3.61 -6.20
C PHE A 507 21.13 -3.77 -6.64
N GLU A 508 21.42 -4.49 -7.74
CA GLU A 508 22.77 -4.69 -8.26
C GLU A 508 23.54 -3.36 -8.37
N ILE A 509 24.81 -3.36 -8.01
CA ILE A 509 25.66 -2.17 -8.08
C ILE A 509 26.21 -2.09 -9.52
N PRO A 510 25.94 -1.02 -10.28
CA PRO A 510 26.38 -0.92 -11.67
C PRO A 510 27.90 -1.11 -11.81
N GLY A 511 28.29 -2.03 -12.71
CA GLY A 511 29.69 -2.40 -12.94
C GLY A 511 30.28 -3.42 -11.95
N GLN A 512 29.54 -3.88 -10.94
CA GLN A 512 29.97 -4.94 -10.02
C GLN A 512 29.17 -6.22 -10.28
N PHE A 513 29.73 -7.13 -11.09
CA PHE A 513 29.14 -8.44 -11.36
C PHE A 513 28.79 -9.19 -10.06
N ASN A 514 27.63 -9.84 -10.06
CA ASN A 514 27.15 -10.67 -8.94
C ASN A 514 26.95 -9.90 -7.62
N SER A 515 26.76 -8.58 -7.68
CA SER A 515 26.48 -7.75 -6.50
C SER A 515 24.98 -7.59 -6.18
N GLY A 516 24.10 -8.11 -7.05
CA GLY A 516 22.65 -8.12 -6.86
C GLY A 516 22.17 -9.18 -5.85
N GLU A 517 20.90 -9.07 -5.49
CA GLU A 517 20.19 -9.97 -4.57
C GLU A 517 19.04 -10.75 -5.27
N ASP A 518 18.42 -11.67 -4.53
CA ASP A 518 17.25 -12.45 -4.95
C ASP A 518 16.06 -12.09 -4.05
N LEU A 519 15.10 -11.34 -4.59
CA LEU A 519 13.89 -10.87 -3.88
C LEU A 519 13.02 -12.03 -3.41
N ILE A 520 12.98 -13.14 -4.15
CA ILE A 520 12.12 -14.29 -3.90
C ILE A 520 12.73 -15.16 -2.81
N ALA A 521 14.04 -15.41 -2.86
CA ALA A 521 14.79 -16.02 -1.76
C ALA A 521 14.67 -15.17 -0.47
N ARG A 522 14.75 -13.83 -0.59
CA ARG A 522 14.55 -12.88 0.52
C ARG A 522 13.13 -12.95 1.08
N ASN A 523 12.09 -13.11 0.25
CA ASN A 523 10.70 -13.29 0.71
C ASN A 523 10.50 -14.61 1.48
N ILE A 524 11.05 -15.72 0.97
CA ILE A 524 11.00 -17.03 1.65
C ILE A 524 11.74 -16.96 3.00
N ALA A 525 12.95 -16.41 3.01
CA ALA A 525 13.75 -16.24 4.23
C ALA A 525 13.02 -15.33 5.26
N ARG A 526 12.35 -14.26 4.81
CA ARG A 526 11.52 -13.39 5.66
C ARG A 526 10.32 -14.11 6.24
N GLY A 527 9.59 -14.90 5.45
CA GLY A 527 8.49 -15.75 5.93
C GLY A 527 8.92 -16.65 7.08
N ARG A 528 10.04 -17.36 6.91
CA ARG A 528 10.59 -18.23 7.95
C ARG A 528 11.12 -17.45 9.15
N ALA A 529 11.79 -16.31 8.94
CA ALA A 529 12.28 -15.46 10.03
C ALA A 529 11.14 -14.85 10.87
N HIS A 530 9.96 -14.64 10.27
CA HIS A 530 8.73 -14.16 10.92
C HIS A 530 7.84 -15.29 11.48
N GLY A 531 8.27 -16.55 11.39
CA GLY A 531 7.51 -17.70 11.90
C GLY A 531 6.17 -17.90 11.21
N ILE A 532 6.11 -17.65 9.89
CA ILE A 532 4.92 -17.93 9.09
C ILE A 532 4.70 -19.46 9.02
N ALA A 533 3.50 -19.89 9.42
CA ALA A 533 3.03 -21.28 9.32
C ALA A 533 3.00 -21.83 7.88
N SER A 534 2.80 -23.14 7.70
CA SER A 534 2.82 -23.76 6.37
C SER A 534 1.68 -23.26 5.48
N TYR A 535 1.90 -23.29 4.17
CA TYR A 535 0.86 -23.03 3.18
C TYR A 535 -0.41 -23.87 3.42
N ILE A 536 -0.26 -25.14 3.78
CA ILE A 536 -1.39 -26.06 4.02
C ILE A 536 -2.20 -25.67 5.27
N GLN A 537 -1.52 -25.19 6.31
CA GLN A 537 -2.20 -24.64 7.50
C GLN A 537 -3.05 -23.40 7.14
N TYR A 538 -2.57 -22.52 6.26
CA TYR A 538 -3.37 -21.39 5.79
C TYR A 538 -4.50 -21.78 4.84
N ARG A 539 -4.33 -22.77 3.96
CA ARG A 539 -5.45 -23.34 3.19
C ARG A 539 -6.58 -23.82 4.11
N ALA A 540 -6.22 -24.48 5.22
CA ALA A 540 -7.17 -24.95 6.21
C ALA A 540 -7.88 -23.79 6.91
N ALA A 541 -7.13 -22.80 7.41
CA ALA A 541 -7.66 -21.61 8.07
C ALA A 541 -8.60 -20.78 7.16
N CYS A 542 -8.31 -20.74 5.86
CA CYS A 542 -9.12 -20.07 4.84
C CYS A 542 -10.29 -20.91 4.28
N GLY A 543 -10.55 -22.11 4.83
CA GLY A 543 -11.64 -22.97 4.38
C GLY A 543 -11.46 -23.58 2.98
N VAL A 544 -10.25 -23.52 2.41
CA VAL A 544 -9.88 -24.11 1.11
C VAL A 544 -9.57 -25.61 1.25
N GLY A 545 -9.35 -26.07 2.47
CA GLY A 545 -9.06 -27.47 2.82
C GLY A 545 -7.56 -27.78 2.83
N ALA A 546 -7.14 -28.49 3.88
CA ALA A 546 -5.79 -29.05 4.00
C ALA A 546 -5.58 -30.24 3.03
N THR A 547 -4.33 -30.61 2.79
CA THR A 547 -3.97 -31.87 2.14
C THR A 547 -2.67 -32.44 2.70
N GLY A 548 -2.65 -33.75 2.95
CA GLY A 548 -1.44 -34.51 3.29
C GLY A 548 -0.69 -35.07 2.08
N SER A 549 -1.10 -34.75 0.84
CA SER A 549 -0.41 -35.18 -0.38
C SER A 549 -0.24 -34.08 -1.43
N PHE A 550 0.89 -34.10 -2.15
CA PHE A 550 1.10 -33.26 -3.33
C PHE A 550 0.13 -33.55 -4.48
N ASN A 551 -0.42 -34.76 -4.57
CA ASN A 551 -1.31 -35.13 -5.68
C ASN A 551 -2.66 -34.39 -5.59
N ASP A 552 -3.16 -34.13 -4.39
CA ASP A 552 -4.40 -33.38 -4.19
C ASP A 552 -4.30 -31.90 -4.57
N LEU A 553 -3.10 -31.33 -4.60
CA LEU A 553 -2.89 -29.94 -5.03
C LEU A 553 -3.30 -29.71 -6.49
N SER A 554 -3.32 -30.77 -7.32
CA SER A 554 -3.77 -30.73 -8.72
C SER A 554 -5.23 -30.28 -8.91
N LYS A 555 -6.04 -30.27 -7.84
CA LYS A 555 -7.40 -29.71 -7.83
C LYS A 555 -7.43 -28.17 -7.86
N SER A 556 -6.30 -27.52 -7.62
CA SER A 556 -6.20 -26.06 -7.45
C SER A 556 -4.88 -25.46 -7.97
N MET A 557 -4.08 -26.23 -8.70
CA MET A 557 -2.77 -25.85 -9.24
C MET A 557 -2.52 -26.58 -10.55
N SER A 558 -1.76 -25.96 -11.46
CA SER A 558 -1.32 -26.62 -12.70
C SER A 558 -0.44 -27.86 -12.41
N PRO A 559 -0.47 -28.91 -13.26
CA PRO A 559 0.41 -30.07 -13.11
C PRO A 559 1.90 -29.70 -13.03
N GLN A 560 2.32 -28.70 -13.82
CA GLN A 560 3.69 -28.19 -13.84
C GLN A 560 4.09 -27.55 -12.51
N ALA A 561 3.17 -26.82 -11.86
CA ALA A 561 3.40 -26.28 -10.52
C ALA A 561 3.58 -27.41 -9.49
N VAL A 562 2.67 -28.39 -9.49
CA VAL A 562 2.73 -29.55 -8.57
C VAL A 562 4.02 -30.35 -8.75
N ASP A 563 4.45 -30.60 -10.00
CA ASP A 563 5.67 -31.35 -10.30
C ASP A 563 6.95 -30.60 -9.93
N VAL A 564 6.93 -29.27 -9.88
CA VAL A 564 8.03 -28.46 -9.37
C VAL A 564 8.04 -28.45 -7.83
N LEU A 565 6.87 -28.30 -7.18
CA LEU A 565 6.77 -28.37 -5.72
C LEU A 565 7.25 -29.73 -5.17
N LYS A 566 6.87 -30.84 -5.81
CA LYS A 566 7.34 -32.21 -5.48
C LYS A 566 8.86 -32.40 -5.59
N LYS A 567 9.55 -31.60 -6.41
CA LYS A 567 11.03 -31.65 -6.56
C LYS A 567 11.75 -30.77 -5.55
N ILE A 568 11.07 -29.73 -5.05
CA ILE A 568 11.64 -28.74 -4.14
C ILE A 568 11.46 -29.16 -2.68
N TYR A 569 10.26 -29.62 -2.30
CA TYR A 569 9.90 -29.93 -0.92
C TYR A 569 9.77 -31.44 -0.71
N THR A 570 10.22 -31.93 0.45
CA THR A 570 10.13 -33.35 0.81
C THR A 570 8.71 -33.72 1.26
N ASN A 571 8.05 -32.86 2.05
CA ASN A 571 6.66 -33.01 2.45
C ASN A 571 5.81 -31.85 1.90
N VAL A 572 4.53 -32.09 1.63
CA VAL A 572 3.57 -31.06 1.20
C VAL A 572 3.33 -30.03 2.31
N GLU A 573 3.46 -30.44 3.57
CA GLU A 573 3.39 -29.58 4.75
C GLU A 573 4.59 -28.63 4.90
N ASP A 574 5.67 -28.82 4.11
CA ASP A 574 6.86 -27.96 4.15
C ASP A 574 6.76 -26.73 3.25
N ILE A 575 5.70 -26.61 2.44
CA ILE A 575 5.56 -25.54 1.45
C ILE A 575 5.39 -24.18 2.16
N ASP A 576 6.32 -23.25 1.91
CA ASP A 576 6.23 -21.87 2.39
C ASP A 576 4.96 -21.18 1.85
N LEU A 577 4.23 -20.44 2.70
CA LEU A 577 2.98 -19.74 2.34
C LEU A 577 3.11 -18.93 1.04
N PHE A 578 4.20 -18.18 0.89
CA PHE A 578 4.44 -17.36 -0.30
C PHE A 578 4.48 -18.19 -1.59
N ILE A 579 5.08 -19.38 -1.55
CA ILE A 579 5.26 -20.25 -2.70
C ILE A 579 3.98 -21.00 -3.03
N GLY A 580 3.29 -21.54 -2.01
CA GLY A 580 2.03 -22.24 -2.21
C GLY A 580 0.92 -21.34 -2.74
N GLY A 581 0.81 -20.09 -2.23
CA GLY A 581 -0.21 -19.15 -2.72
C GLY A 581 0.05 -18.60 -4.13
N LEU A 582 1.31 -18.51 -4.58
CA LEU A 582 1.63 -18.21 -5.99
C LEU A 582 1.31 -19.38 -6.93
N ALA A 583 1.40 -20.62 -6.43
CA ALA A 583 1.11 -21.83 -7.21
C ALA A 583 -0.39 -22.07 -7.42
N GLU A 584 -1.25 -21.55 -6.55
CA GLU A 584 -2.72 -21.65 -6.69
C GLU A 584 -3.22 -21.00 -7.98
N ASP A 585 -4.18 -21.65 -8.63
CA ASP A 585 -4.89 -21.09 -9.77
C ASP A 585 -5.85 -19.95 -9.34
N PRO A 586 -5.96 -18.86 -10.11
CA PRO A 586 -6.73 -17.70 -9.71
C PRO A 586 -8.22 -17.99 -9.50
N THR A 587 -8.80 -17.33 -8.51
CA THR A 587 -10.24 -17.31 -8.28
C THR A 587 -11.00 -16.70 -9.47
N PRO A 588 -12.25 -17.10 -9.75
CA PRO A 588 -13.02 -16.57 -10.88
C PRO A 588 -13.14 -15.03 -10.85
N GLY A 589 -12.54 -14.37 -11.85
CA GLY A 589 -12.51 -12.92 -11.98
C GLY A 589 -11.48 -12.19 -11.08
N GLY A 590 -10.70 -12.92 -10.27
CA GLY A 590 -9.57 -12.40 -9.52
C GLY A 590 -8.22 -12.73 -10.17
N LEU A 591 -7.15 -12.10 -9.70
CA LEU A 591 -5.78 -12.44 -10.06
C LEU A 591 -5.15 -13.48 -9.12
N LEU A 592 -5.72 -13.69 -7.94
CA LEU A 592 -5.12 -14.47 -6.87
C LEU A 592 -5.87 -15.77 -6.57
N GLY A 593 -5.11 -16.78 -6.14
CA GLY A 593 -5.64 -18.03 -5.62
C GLY A 593 -6.44 -17.85 -4.32
N PRO A 594 -7.30 -18.82 -3.96
CA PRO A 594 -8.24 -18.71 -2.85
C PRO A 594 -7.59 -18.43 -1.48
N THR A 595 -6.37 -18.91 -1.23
CA THR A 595 -5.68 -18.70 0.06
C THR A 595 -5.17 -17.27 0.18
N PHE A 596 -4.48 -16.74 -0.83
CA PHE A 596 -4.07 -15.32 -0.84
C PHE A 596 -5.28 -14.39 -0.88
N ALA A 597 -6.30 -14.69 -1.68
CA ALA A 597 -7.53 -13.91 -1.74
C ALA A 597 -8.24 -13.85 -0.37
N CYS A 598 -8.24 -14.94 0.40
CA CYS A 598 -8.75 -14.97 1.77
C CYS A 598 -7.94 -14.09 2.74
N ILE A 599 -6.60 -14.22 2.77
CA ILE A 599 -5.73 -13.45 3.68
C ILE A 599 -5.86 -11.95 3.40
N ILE A 600 -5.86 -11.57 2.11
CA ILE A 600 -6.02 -10.18 1.67
C ILE A 600 -7.43 -9.68 2.01
N ALA A 601 -8.49 -10.44 1.70
CA ALA A 601 -9.85 -10.05 2.07
C ALA A 601 -10.02 -9.85 3.58
N PHE A 602 -9.33 -10.64 4.41
CA PHE A 602 -9.35 -10.49 5.87
C PHE A 602 -8.59 -9.26 6.36
N GLN A 603 -7.42 -8.93 5.79
CA GLN A 603 -6.71 -7.68 6.09
C GLN A 603 -7.59 -6.45 5.76
N PHE A 604 -8.13 -6.40 4.55
CA PHE A 604 -8.98 -5.28 4.11
C PHE A 604 -10.30 -5.21 4.91
N LEU A 605 -10.85 -6.34 5.35
CA LEU A 605 -12.01 -6.36 6.24
C LEU A 605 -11.69 -5.72 7.60
N ASN A 606 -10.55 -6.07 8.19
CA ASN A 606 -10.13 -5.53 9.49
C ASN A 606 -9.75 -4.04 9.38
N ALA A 607 -9.09 -3.65 8.29
CA ALA A 607 -8.81 -2.24 8.00
C ALA A 607 -10.10 -1.41 7.85
N ARG A 608 -11.11 -1.89 7.11
CA ARG A 608 -12.42 -1.19 6.98
C ARG A 608 -13.20 -1.14 8.29
N ARG A 609 -13.19 -2.23 9.09
CA ARG A 609 -14.02 -2.35 10.30
C ARG A 609 -13.40 -1.75 11.56
N GLY A 610 -12.08 -1.76 11.68
CA GLY A 610 -11.34 -1.16 12.79
C GLY A 610 -11.06 0.34 12.62
N ASP A 611 -11.29 0.90 11.42
CA ASP A 611 -11.08 2.32 11.13
C ASP A 611 -12.33 3.17 11.43
N ARG A 612 -12.30 3.93 12.53
CA ARG A 612 -13.34 4.90 12.91
C ARG A 612 -13.56 5.95 11.82
N PHE A 613 -12.51 6.31 11.11
CA PHE A 613 -12.50 7.32 10.07
C PHE A 613 -12.63 6.75 8.65
N TRP A 614 -12.97 5.45 8.50
CA TRP A 614 -13.32 4.86 7.19
C TRP A 614 -14.30 5.80 6.49
N TYR A 615 -14.02 6.18 5.24
CA TYR A 615 -14.63 7.39 4.66
C TYR A 615 -16.17 7.37 4.64
N GLU A 616 -16.82 6.21 4.70
CA GLU A 616 -18.29 6.09 4.73
C GLU A 616 -18.91 6.14 6.13
N ASN A 617 -18.10 6.21 7.19
CA ASN A 617 -18.58 6.34 8.57
C ASN A 617 -19.08 7.74 8.86
N THR A 618 -20.02 7.86 9.80
CA THR A 618 -20.43 9.17 10.34
C THR A 618 -19.27 9.92 10.99
N ALA A 619 -18.37 9.22 11.68
CA ALA A 619 -17.20 9.80 12.33
C ALA A 619 -16.09 10.29 11.35
N ALA A 620 -16.14 9.90 10.07
CA ALA A 620 -15.33 10.54 9.03
C ALA A 620 -15.81 11.98 8.73
N GLY A 621 -17.01 12.35 9.18
CA GLY A 621 -17.53 13.72 9.17
C GLY A 621 -17.93 14.25 7.79
N PHE A 622 -18.23 13.38 6.84
CA PHE A 622 -18.77 13.76 5.53
C PHE A 622 -20.31 13.81 5.56
N THR A 623 -20.90 14.75 4.84
CA THR A 623 -22.36 14.76 4.60
C THR A 623 -22.75 13.70 3.57
N SER A 624 -24.03 13.29 3.55
CA SER A 624 -24.49 12.29 2.56
C SER A 624 -24.31 12.76 1.11
N ALA A 625 -24.36 14.07 0.85
CA ALA A 625 -24.07 14.65 -0.47
C ALA A 625 -22.58 14.54 -0.83
N GLN A 626 -21.69 14.86 0.12
CA GLN A 626 -20.24 14.69 -0.05
C GLN A 626 -19.87 13.23 -0.32
N LEU A 627 -20.44 12.28 0.45
CA LEU A 627 -20.25 10.84 0.22
C LEU A 627 -20.75 10.39 -1.15
N HIS A 628 -21.90 10.89 -1.60
CA HIS A 628 -22.42 10.58 -2.94
C HIS A 628 -21.46 11.07 -4.03
N SER A 629 -20.98 12.31 -3.92
CA SER A 629 -20.00 12.93 -4.83
C SER A 629 -18.68 12.16 -4.89
N ILE A 630 -18.17 11.67 -3.76
CA ILE A 630 -16.99 10.80 -3.71
C ILE A 630 -17.28 9.48 -4.43
N ARG A 631 -18.36 8.78 -4.08
CA ARG A 631 -18.72 7.47 -4.67
C ARG A 631 -19.05 7.52 -6.17
N SER A 632 -19.55 8.65 -6.68
CA SER A 632 -19.89 8.81 -8.11
C SER A 632 -18.70 9.18 -8.99
N SER A 633 -17.66 9.79 -8.42
CA SER A 633 -16.65 10.53 -9.18
C SER A 633 -15.20 10.23 -8.82
N ALA A 634 -14.90 9.64 -7.66
CA ALA A 634 -13.54 9.27 -7.28
C ALA A 634 -13.09 8.00 -8.03
N THR A 635 -12.50 8.19 -9.21
CA THR A 635 -11.86 7.11 -9.99
C THR A 635 -10.37 7.37 -10.09
N PHE A 636 -9.54 6.32 -10.25
CA PHE A 636 -8.11 6.54 -10.49
C PHE A 636 -7.88 7.31 -11.79
N ALA A 637 -8.70 7.08 -12.83
CA ALA A 637 -8.70 7.87 -14.06
C ALA A 637 -8.90 9.38 -13.81
N ARG A 638 -9.76 9.77 -12.85
CA ARG A 638 -9.94 11.18 -12.44
C ARG A 638 -8.69 11.75 -11.78
N HIS A 639 -8.08 11.01 -10.85
CA HIS A 639 -6.83 11.43 -10.19
C HIS A 639 -5.74 11.70 -11.22
N LEU A 640 -5.58 10.81 -12.21
CA LEU A 640 -4.64 11.00 -13.31
C LEU A 640 -4.98 12.26 -14.13
N CYS A 641 -6.23 12.40 -14.59
CA CYS A 641 -6.69 13.56 -15.35
C CYS A 641 -6.53 14.92 -14.65
N ASP A 642 -6.48 14.94 -13.32
CA ASP A 642 -6.23 16.17 -12.55
C ASP A 642 -4.75 16.43 -12.24
N ASN A 643 -3.89 15.42 -12.29
CA ASN A 643 -2.52 15.48 -11.75
C ASN A 643 -1.39 15.16 -12.75
N PHE A 644 -1.71 14.75 -13.98
CA PHE A 644 -0.80 14.85 -15.15
C PHE A 644 -0.35 16.31 -15.38
N ASP A 645 0.81 16.52 -16.00
CA ASP A 645 1.29 17.86 -16.37
C ASP A 645 0.45 18.49 -17.51
N HIS A 646 0.66 19.80 -17.74
CA HIS A 646 0.07 20.48 -18.89
C HIS A 646 1.05 20.44 -20.07
N GLU A 647 0.58 20.13 -21.29
CA GLU A 647 1.48 20.07 -22.44
C GLU A 647 2.07 21.45 -22.76
N PRO A 648 3.39 21.56 -23.02
CA PRO A 648 4.03 22.83 -23.34
C PRO A 648 3.39 23.49 -24.57
N GLY A 649 3.00 24.75 -24.43
CA GLY A 649 2.39 25.56 -25.50
C GLY A 649 0.89 25.81 -25.35
N GLU A 650 0.18 25.11 -24.46
CA GLU A 650 -1.26 25.34 -24.24
C GLU A 650 -1.55 26.26 -23.05
N PHE A 651 -1.52 27.57 -23.31
CA PHE A 651 -2.03 28.58 -22.38
C PHE A 651 -3.51 28.34 -22.03
N CYS A 652 -3.77 28.04 -20.75
CA CYS A 652 -5.06 28.07 -20.05
C CYS A 652 -6.21 27.23 -20.64
N ALA A 653 -6.73 26.30 -19.83
CA ALA A 653 -7.99 25.56 -20.03
C ALA A 653 -8.12 24.65 -21.27
N LYS A 654 -7.28 24.76 -22.31
CA LYS A 654 -7.29 23.81 -23.44
C LYS A 654 -6.59 22.48 -23.13
N GLY A 655 -5.48 22.49 -22.40
CA GLY A 655 -4.65 21.29 -22.16
C GLY A 655 -5.31 20.12 -21.42
N LYS A 656 -6.50 20.30 -20.83
CA LYS A 656 -7.30 19.18 -20.28
C LYS A 656 -8.16 18.45 -21.33
N LYS A 657 -8.43 19.06 -22.48
CA LYS A 657 -9.32 18.50 -23.52
C LYS A 657 -8.68 17.35 -24.28
N ASP A 658 -7.39 17.51 -24.60
CA ASP A 658 -6.65 16.56 -25.43
C ASP A 658 -6.03 15.42 -24.62
N LEU A 659 -5.86 15.58 -23.30
CA LEU A 659 -5.48 14.48 -22.41
C LEU A 659 -6.58 13.40 -22.38
N LYS A 660 -6.15 12.18 -22.67
CA LYS A 660 -7.01 11.00 -22.78
C LYS A 660 -6.55 9.89 -21.86
N ILE A 661 -7.43 9.45 -20.97
CA ILE A 661 -7.21 8.36 -20.00
C ILE A 661 -8.33 7.32 -20.20
N PRO A 662 -8.07 6.01 -20.15
CA PRO A 662 -9.15 5.01 -20.13
C PRO A 662 -10.00 5.16 -18.86
N PHE A 663 -11.30 4.88 -18.93
CA PHE A 663 -12.18 5.05 -17.76
C PHE A 663 -11.79 4.10 -16.61
N ASP A 664 -11.45 2.85 -16.95
CA ASP A 664 -10.77 1.95 -16.04
C ASP A 664 -9.25 2.06 -16.26
N ALA A 665 -8.59 2.82 -15.38
CA ALA A 665 -7.15 3.06 -15.44
C ALA A 665 -6.28 1.86 -14.99
N PHE A 666 -6.88 0.77 -14.52
CA PHE A 666 -6.19 -0.48 -14.18
C PHE A 666 -6.30 -1.54 -15.30
N ARG A 667 -7.10 -1.28 -16.33
CA ARG A 667 -7.25 -2.15 -17.51
C ARG A 667 -6.57 -1.57 -18.75
N ILE A 668 -6.11 -2.46 -19.62
CA ILE A 668 -5.51 -2.06 -20.90
C ILE A 668 -6.55 -1.31 -21.74
N PRO A 669 -6.20 -0.16 -22.36
CA PRO A 669 -7.07 0.55 -23.27
C PRO A 669 -7.51 -0.33 -24.46
N SER A 670 -8.79 -0.31 -24.80
CA SER A 670 -9.38 -1.07 -25.91
C SER A 670 -10.56 -0.32 -26.50
N LEU A 671 -10.68 -0.28 -27.84
CA LEU A 671 -11.76 0.44 -28.52
C LEU A 671 -13.16 -0.08 -28.16
N SER A 672 -13.32 -1.37 -27.85
CA SER A 672 -14.60 -1.99 -27.50
C SER A 672 -14.87 -1.98 -25.98
N ASP A 673 -13.87 -2.30 -25.16
CA ASP A 673 -14.09 -2.73 -23.77
C ASP A 673 -13.66 -1.69 -22.73
N ASN A 674 -12.71 -0.82 -23.06
CA ASN A 674 -12.15 0.21 -22.17
C ASN A 674 -11.55 1.35 -23.01
N PRO A 675 -12.38 2.10 -23.75
CA PRO A 675 -11.88 3.12 -24.67
C PRO A 675 -11.28 4.30 -23.90
N PHE A 676 -10.49 5.11 -24.60
CA PHE A 676 -9.97 6.38 -24.08
C PHE A 676 -11.08 7.43 -23.95
N TRP A 677 -11.11 8.15 -22.83
CA TRP A 677 -12.00 9.28 -22.59
C TRP A 677 -11.18 10.56 -22.45
N SER A 678 -11.67 11.65 -23.08
CA SER A 678 -11.19 12.99 -22.75
C SER A 678 -11.49 13.29 -21.28
N CYS A 679 -10.53 13.91 -20.58
CA CYS A 679 -10.65 14.21 -19.17
C CYS A 679 -11.83 15.12 -18.80
N ASP A 680 -12.41 15.87 -19.74
CA ASP A 680 -13.64 16.66 -19.52
C ASP A 680 -14.88 15.77 -19.31
N ARG A 681 -14.84 14.50 -19.72
CA ARG A 681 -15.97 13.54 -19.59
C ARG A 681 -15.85 12.61 -18.39
N ILE A 682 -14.74 12.64 -17.65
CA ILE A 682 -14.53 11.81 -16.45
C ILE A 682 -14.97 12.63 -15.23
N PRO A 683 -16.04 12.24 -14.49
CA PRO A 683 -16.58 13.03 -13.39
C PRO A 683 -15.56 13.38 -12.32
N SER A 684 -15.69 14.56 -11.72
CA SER A 684 -14.86 15.01 -10.58
C SER A 684 -15.69 15.09 -9.30
N VAL A 685 -15.02 14.99 -8.15
CA VAL A 685 -15.65 15.23 -6.84
C VAL A 685 -15.97 16.72 -6.75
N ASP A 686 -17.25 17.06 -6.58
CA ASP A 686 -17.68 18.46 -6.43
C ASP A 686 -17.30 19.01 -5.05
N LEU A 687 -16.21 19.79 -5.01
CA LEU A 687 -15.73 20.44 -3.80
C LEU A 687 -16.63 21.59 -3.32
N ASN A 688 -17.62 22.07 -4.11
CA ASN A 688 -18.58 23.06 -3.61
C ASN A 688 -19.46 22.52 -2.48
N LEU A 689 -19.57 21.20 -2.35
CA LEU A 689 -20.26 20.54 -1.24
C LEU A 689 -19.54 20.72 0.11
N TRP A 690 -18.32 21.27 0.13
CA TRP A 690 -17.58 21.69 1.33
C TRP A 690 -17.67 23.20 1.60
N ARG A 691 -18.49 23.95 0.83
CA ARG A 691 -18.71 25.38 1.07
C ARG A 691 -19.41 25.60 2.40
N GLU A 692 -18.77 26.35 3.29
CA GLU A 692 -19.40 26.88 4.48
C GLU A 692 -20.00 28.26 4.16
N ASN A 693 -21.32 28.37 4.28
CA ASN A 693 -21.99 29.66 4.27
C ASN A 693 -21.74 30.36 5.60
N VAL A 694 -20.65 31.11 5.69
CA VAL A 694 -20.40 31.98 6.85
C VAL A 694 -21.44 33.09 6.86
N VAL A 695 -22.51 32.88 7.64
CA VAL A 695 -23.29 33.99 8.18
C VAL A 695 -22.33 34.72 9.13
N ARG A 696 -21.58 35.68 8.60
CA ARG A 696 -20.85 36.62 9.45
C ARG A 696 -21.92 37.42 10.18
N ASP A 697 -21.96 37.29 11.50
CA ASP A 697 -22.70 38.26 12.32
C ASP A 697 -22.22 39.66 11.88
N PRO A 698 -23.13 40.53 11.40
CA PRO A 698 -22.70 41.76 10.76
C PRO A 698 -21.91 42.62 11.74
N ILE A 699 -20.69 43.01 11.36
CA ILE A 699 -19.83 43.83 12.22
C ILE A 699 -20.53 45.19 12.37
N PRO A 700 -20.88 45.63 13.59
CA PRO A 700 -21.56 46.90 13.77
C PRO A 700 -20.58 48.06 13.57
N CYS A 701 -21.04 49.11 12.90
CA CYS A 701 -20.23 50.27 12.55
C CYS A 701 -20.14 51.24 13.73
N THR A 702 -18.95 51.70 14.08
CA THR A 702 -18.78 52.73 15.12
C THR A 702 -18.56 54.10 14.48
N TYR A 703 -19.41 55.07 14.81
CA TYR A 703 -19.29 56.46 14.36
C TYR A 703 -19.49 57.42 15.52
N GLN A 704 -18.55 58.35 15.73
CA GLN A 704 -18.52 59.26 16.89
C GLN A 704 -18.72 58.55 18.26
N GLY A 705 -18.22 57.32 18.38
CA GLY A 705 -18.37 56.49 19.60
C GLY A 705 -19.72 55.79 19.75
N VAL A 706 -20.68 56.01 18.84
CA VAL A 706 -21.97 55.29 18.81
C VAL A 706 -21.86 54.06 17.91
N VAL A 707 -22.35 52.92 18.40
CA VAL A 707 -22.35 51.64 17.70
C VAL A 707 -23.67 51.47 16.94
N HIS A 708 -23.59 51.33 15.63
CA HIS A 708 -24.73 51.18 14.72
C HIS A 708 -24.79 49.76 14.16
N GLN A 709 -25.97 49.13 14.28
CA GLN A 709 -26.22 47.80 13.73
C GLN A 709 -26.29 47.82 12.19
N TRP A 710 -26.03 46.68 11.56
CA TRP A 710 -26.12 46.51 10.11
C TRP A 710 -27.46 46.98 9.52
N GLN A 711 -27.39 47.54 8.32
CA GLN A 711 -28.50 48.23 7.63
C GLN A 711 -29.12 49.43 8.38
N LYS A 712 -28.64 49.82 9.57
CA LYS A 712 -29.08 51.08 10.18
C LYS A 712 -28.49 52.27 9.44
N LEU A 713 -29.35 53.27 9.25
CA LEU A 713 -28.98 54.60 8.78
C LEU A 713 -28.22 55.34 9.89
N VAL A 714 -27.10 55.94 9.51
CA VAL A 714 -26.22 56.78 10.32
C VAL A 714 -26.22 58.16 9.70
N LYS A 715 -26.75 59.15 10.43
CA LYS A 715 -26.80 60.54 9.96
C LYS A 715 -25.47 61.20 10.29
N VAL A 716 -24.58 61.24 9.30
CA VAL A 716 -23.20 61.76 9.45
C VAL A 716 -23.17 63.29 9.35
N SER A 717 -24.06 63.90 8.55
CA SER A 717 -24.28 65.35 8.55
C SER A 717 -25.69 65.68 8.06
N PRO A 718 -26.11 66.97 8.02
CA PRO A 718 -27.34 67.37 7.33
C PRO A 718 -27.38 66.97 5.84
N CYS A 719 -26.20 66.80 5.22
CA CYS A 719 -26.01 66.54 3.80
C CYS A 719 -25.57 65.11 3.46
N LEU A 720 -25.27 64.28 4.47
CA LEU A 720 -24.70 62.95 4.27
C LEU A 720 -25.36 61.93 5.18
N THR A 721 -26.03 60.96 4.57
CA THR A 721 -26.63 59.83 5.26
C THR A 721 -25.92 58.56 4.82
N CYS A 722 -25.54 57.72 5.78
CA CYS A 722 -24.79 56.51 5.50
C CYS A 722 -25.56 55.28 6.00
N ILE A 723 -25.31 54.12 5.41
CA ILE A 723 -25.86 52.83 5.84
C ILE A 723 -24.71 51.97 6.33
N CYS A 724 -24.84 51.42 7.54
CA CYS A 724 -23.86 50.49 8.09
C CYS A 724 -23.84 49.18 7.28
N GLN A 725 -22.68 48.86 6.69
CA GLN A 725 -22.44 47.66 5.91
C GLN A 725 -22.02 46.48 6.82
N SER A 726 -22.07 45.26 6.29
CA SER A 726 -21.80 44.03 7.06
C SER A 726 -20.34 43.82 7.46
N ASP A 727 -19.43 44.64 6.90
CA ASP A 727 -17.99 44.67 7.18
C ASP A 727 -17.60 45.70 8.24
N GLY A 728 -18.56 46.43 8.82
CA GLY A 728 -18.33 47.49 9.80
C GLY A 728 -18.04 48.87 9.19
N MET A 729 -18.07 49.01 7.86
CA MET A 729 -17.88 50.29 7.18
C MET A 729 -19.21 51.04 6.96
N LEU A 730 -19.14 52.38 6.95
CA LEU A 730 -20.24 53.23 6.53
C LEU A 730 -20.18 53.47 5.01
N LYS A 731 -21.24 53.08 4.30
CA LYS A 731 -21.44 53.50 2.90
C LYS A 731 -22.35 54.72 2.87
N CYS A 732 -21.86 55.84 2.36
CA CYS A 732 -22.53 57.13 2.43
C CYS A 732 -23.11 57.59 1.08
N GLU A 733 -24.31 58.18 1.11
CA GLU A 733 -24.96 58.80 -0.05
C GLU A 733 -25.31 60.26 0.29
N PRO A 734 -25.02 61.22 -0.61
CA PRO A 734 -25.29 62.64 -0.37
C PRO A 734 -26.80 62.91 -0.45
N ASN A 735 -27.35 63.50 0.61
CA ASN A 735 -28.74 63.95 0.67
C ASN A 735 -28.79 65.45 0.36
N LEU A 736 -29.07 65.77 -0.91
CA LEU A 736 -29.06 67.15 -1.41
C LEU A 736 -30.30 67.97 -0.99
N SER A 737 -31.36 67.32 -0.50
CA SER A 737 -32.57 68.00 0.00
C SER A 737 -32.40 68.43 1.46
N GLY A 738 -31.98 69.68 1.67
CA GLY A 738 -31.86 70.30 3.00
C GLY A 738 -30.46 70.83 3.34
N CYS A 739 -29.50 70.72 2.43
CA CYS A 739 -28.21 71.41 2.53
C CYS A 739 -28.39 72.92 2.37
N GLY A 740 -28.50 73.63 3.48
CA GLY A 740 -28.19 75.06 3.50
C GLY A 740 -26.77 75.27 2.96
N ILE A 741 -26.58 76.28 2.12
CA ILE A 741 -25.29 76.60 1.50
C ILE A 741 -24.28 76.85 2.63
N LEU A 742 -23.30 75.94 2.76
CA LEU A 742 -22.11 76.15 3.57
C LEU A 742 -21.05 76.81 2.71
N ASP A 743 -20.29 77.71 3.33
CA ASP A 743 -19.30 78.56 2.67
C ASP A 743 -18.22 77.70 1.98
N PRO A 744 -17.79 78.00 0.73
CA PRO A 744 -16.91 77.10 -0.02
C PRO A 744 -15.53 76.83 0.59
N ASP A 745 -15.05 77.72 1.47
CA ASP A 745 -13.65 77.71 1.93
C ASP A 745 -13.32 76.69 3.04
N GLU A 746 -14.30 76.20 3.83
CA GLU A 746 -14.01 75.24 4.91
C GLU A 746 -13.81 73.79 4.43
N HIS A 747 -14.29 73.41 3.24
CA HIS A 747 -14.21 72.01 2.80
C HIS A 747 -12.89 71.65 2.07
N CYS A 748 -12.21 72.63 1.45
CA CYS A 748 -10.96 72.37 0.73
C CYS A 748 -9.75 72.12 1.65
N LEU A 749 -9.75 72.65 2.88
CA LEU A 749 -8.63 72.51 3.82
C LEU A 749 -8.56 71.12 4.50
N ALA A 750 -9.67 70.38 4.56
CA ALA A 750 -9.72 69.10 5.28
C ALA A 750 -9.28 67.88 4.44
N PHE A 751 -9.30 67.96 3.10
CA PHE A 751 -9.17 66.79 2.22
C PHE A 751 -8.06 66.86 1.16
N CYS A 752 -7.40 68.01 0.95
CA CYS A 752 -6.45 68.20 -0.15
C CYS A 752 -4.96 68.31 0.24
N ASP A 753 -4.59 68.19 1.52
CA ASP A 753 -3.19 68.34 1.95
C ASP A 753 -2.54 67.08 2.54
N ARG A 754 -2.47 66.02 1.73
CA ARG A 754 -1.53 64.89 1.87
C ARG A 754 -1.03 64.39 0.51
N ASN A 755 -0.49 65.29 -0.32
CA ASN A 755 0.18 64.89 -1.57
C ASN A 755 1.24 65.91 -2.03
N ARG A 756 2.40 65.89 -1.37
CA ARG A 756 3.74 66.43 -1.77
C ARG A 756 4.65 66.36 -0.52
N ILE A 757 5.91 65.91 -0.51
CA ILE A 757 6.87 65.47 -1.54
C ILE A 757 7.77 64.38 -0.94
N HIS A 758 8.10 63.34 -1.71
CA HIS A 758 9.49 62.88 -1.90
C HIS A 758 9.59 61.92 -3.08
N THR A 759 9.64 62.49 -4.29
CA THR A 759 10.25 61.85 -5.46
C THR A 759 11.71 62.27 -5.51
N GLY A 760 12.63 61.34 -5.31
CA GLY A 760 14.07 61.51 -5.55
C GLY A 760 14.55 60.41 -6.49
N HIS A 761 15.27 60.80 -7.54
CA HIS A 761 15.81 59.87 -8.54
C HIS A 761 16.73 58.81 -7.89
N HIS A 762 16.53 57.53 -8.17
CA HIS A 762 17.17 56.91 -9.35
C HIS A 762 16.53 55.59 -9.78
#